data_AF-A0A4S2EV51-F1
#
_entry.id   AF-A0A4S2EV51-F1
#
_cell.length_a   1.000
_cell.length_b   1.000
_cell.length_c   1.000
_cell.angle_alpha   90.00
_cell.angle_beta   90.00
_cell.angle_gamma   90.00
#
_symmetry.space_group_name_H-M   'P 1'
#
loop_
_entity.id
_entity.type
_entity.pdbx_description
1 polymer ?
#
loop_
_entity_poly.entity_id
_entity_poly.type
_entity_poly.pdbx_seq_one_letter_code
_entity_poly.pdbx_strand_id
1 'polypeptide(L)'
;MNKRAFLFLGALLCGAVAFGAPTAARAEALPSNYAKIYVVSGADTDAIVLESVRDGQKVFGVVDAGEDDDAPDGSDPRYPARPGITRGSGITDRVFALLDGLGATADNVEFFIGTHPHSDHIGGADELIERYRPERVYLMPYNDDCVSTPSRLWDNLYVYDQAVAAVESCGAVLVQSFDPAAPVNPGVTTDGDGNVVVDPSPQVGNPRFSLGAMELEVVNYDQDYLSQPKWDANEFSLGVVVSANGHRAFLAGDIDNVDGDEDRLARQVGNVDVMKVAHHGWAKSNTSALMEALDPDMCVMTAPMRTVTPSDALLSWLAGRRPLVQFMDTGTARRAGLDSIIIDLTGAVITNNWPEDADATYVRNESPHCVSIVGGHLKPLVGWHTDPAGNRRYFDDSCFAAESRWVSADGGRYWVDAEGLVASGGTAKMDDGSMRLFDAGGKLVEGSGWKLLSGRYYLLDRDSRVLIGWQRVGGDTYYLDPQTGVMATGWTKAGDDWYWLRPNGARGSGWLNDRGAWYFLDRSSGAMQVGWLNVDGSRYFFDRGTGVMATGWTKVDGTWYWLRPTGSSWGPQGSVGTGWLQDGGRWYYLSGSGAMTTGWQRVGGAWYWLRPTSSPYGPEGSMGTGWLDDGGTWYHLSGSGAMDTGWLKKGGSWYWLASSGAMQVGWQRVGGTWYYLDPKTGGAMVTGTVVIDGRQERFSSSGAWLG
;
A
#
# COMPACT_ATOMS: atom_id res chain seq x y z
N MET A 1 -38.99 36.93 -5.81
CA MET A 1 -40.04 37.84 -5.30
C MET A 1 -40.56 37.30 -3.97
N ASN A 2 -40.63 38.20 -2.99
CA ASN A 2 -41.37 38.18 -1.71
C ASN A 2 -41.03 37.17 -0.60
N LYS A 3 -40.09 37.63 0.22
CA LYS A 3 -40.05 37.47 1.69
C LYS A 3 -41.31 38.07 2.32
N ARG A 4 -41.83 37.45 3.39
CA ARG A 4 -42.79 38.10 4.31
C ARG A 4 -42.08 38.56 5.57
N ALA A 5 -42.26 39.83 5.87
CA ALA A 5 -41.79 40.53 7.05
C ALA A 5 -42.81 40.40 8.20
N PHE A 6 -42.31 40.44 9.43
CA PHE A 6 -43.08 40.91 10.59
C PHE A 6 -42.37 42.12 11.18
N LEU A 7 -43.13 43.20 11.31
CA LEU A 7 -42.77 44.47 11.93
C LEU A 7 -42.52 44.28 13.44
N PHE A 8 -41.57 45.04 13.99
CA PHE A 8 -41.79 45.66 15.30
C PHE A 8 -41.36 47.13 15.27
N LEU A 9 -42.22 47.93 15.91
CA LEU A 9 -42.31 49.38 15.94
C LEU A 9 -41.16 50.00 16.75
N GLY A 10 -40.63 51.13 16.27
CA GLY A 10 -39.61 51.90 16.98
C GLY A 10 -40.15 52.80 18.09
N ALA A 11 -39.26 53.16 19.00
CA ALA A 11 -39.30 54.43 19.72
C ALA A 11 -37.84 54.88 19.96
N LEU A 12 -37.44 55.95 19.27
CA LEU A 12 -36.23 56.72 19.54
C LEU A 12 -36.46 57.55 20.81
N LEU A 13 -35.55 57.45 21.78
CA LEU A 13 -35.29 58.53 22.74
C LEU A 13 -33.77 58.76 22.81
N CYS A 14 -33.35 59.97 22.44
CA CYS A 14 -32.00 60.47 22.65
C CYS A 14 -31.76 60.74 24.14
N GLY A 15 -30.65 60.25 24.66
CA GLY A 15 -30.10 60.63 25.96
C GLY A 15 -28.59 60.40 25.95
N ALA A 16 -27.83 61.48 25.93
CA ALA A 16 -26.37 61.45 26.02
C ALA A 16 -25.93 60.85 27.36
N VAL A 17 -25.02 59.87 27.32
CA VAL A 17 -24.28 59.40 28.50
C VAL A 17 -22.80 59.47 28.18
N ALA A 18 -22.07 60.08 29.10
CA ALA A 18 -20.66 60.39 29.03
C ALA A 18 -19.78 59.13 28.88
N PHE A 19 -18.66 59.29 28.16
CA PHE A 19 -17.56 58.34 28.15
C PHE A 19 -16.95 58.22 29.55
N GLY A 20 -17.39 57.22 30.31
CA GLY A 20 -16.64 56.68 31.44
C GLY A 20 -15.59 55.71 30.91
N ALA A 21 -14.31 55.94 31.25
CA ALA A 21 -13.25 54.97 31.02
C ALA A 21 -13.62 53.61 31.63
N PRO A 22 -13.26 52.48 31.01
CA PRO A 22 -13.51 51.19 31.62
C PRO A 22 -12.66 51.09 32.89
N THR A 23 -13.30 51.10 34.05
CA THR A 23 -12.67 50.62 35.27
C THR A 23 -12.31 49.17 35.03
N ALA A 24 -11.02 48.87 34.95
CA ALA A 24 -10.51 47.50 34.97
C ALA A 24 -11.21 46.78 36.14
N ALA A 25 -12.01 45.76 35.82
CA ALA A 25 -12.49 44.83 36.81
C ALA A 25 -11.23 44.30 37.51
N ARG A 26 -11.10 44.60 38.80
CA ARG A 26 -10.02 44.06 39.63
C ARG A 26 -10.18 42.54 39.54
N ALA A 27 -9.22 41.85 38.93
CA ALA A 27 -9.20 40.39 38.93
C ALA A 27 -9.40 39.94 40.38
N GLU A 28 -10.41 39.09 40.62
CA GLU A 28 -10.64 38.54 41.95
C GLU A 28 -9.37 37.81 42.38
N ALA A 29 -8.91 38.09 43.60
CA ALA A 29 -7.73 37.41 44.13
C ALA A 29 -8.02 35.91 44.21
N LEU A 30 -7.13 35.10 43.63
CA LEU A 30 -7.25 33.65 43.69
C LEU A 30 -7.17 33.16 45.15
N PRO A 31 -7.93 32.12 45.52
CA PRO A 31 -7.94 31.62 46.89
C PRO A 31 -6.60 30.96 47.23
N SER A 32 -6.22 30.94 48.51
CA SER A 32 -4.96 30.34 48.97
C SER A 32 -4.86 28.84 48.74
N ASN A 33 -5.99 28.18 48.47
CA ASN A 33 -6.08 26.75 48.21
C ASN A 33 -6.20 26.43 46.70
N TYR A 34 -5.94 27.42 45.84
CA TYR A 34 -6.00 27.29 44.38
C TYR A 34 -5.04 26.22 43.88
N ALA A 35 -5.55 25.27 43.08
CA ALA A 35 -4.74 24.18 42.53
C ALA A 35 -5.31 23.72 41.19
N LYS A 36 -4.53 23.86 40.11
CA LYS A 36 -4.89 23.39 38.77
C LYS A 36 -3.75 22.66 38.09
N ILE A 37 -4.10 21.63 37.34
CA ILE A 37 -3.19 20.88 36.46
C ILE A 37 -3.63 21.14 35.02
N TYR A 38 -2.69 21.57 34.19
CA TYR A 38 -2.90 21.79 32.76
C TYR A 38 -2.09 20.74 32.00
N VAL A 39 -2.77 19.82 31.32
CA VAL A 39 -2.14 18.88 30.40
C VAL A 39 -2.20 19.48 29.01
N VAL A 40 -1.06 19.92 28.48
CA VAL A 40 -0.98 20.60 27.18
C VAL A 40 -1.39 19.64 26.07
N SER A 41 -2.21 20.11 25.14
CA SER A 41 -2.71 19.28 24.05
C SER A 41 -1.63 19.05 23.01
N GLY A 42 -0.89 17.94 23.13
CA GLY A 42 0.08 17.44 22.17
C GLY A 42 -0.42 16.22 21.37
N ALA A 43 0.47 15.60 20.61
CA ALA A 43 0.25 14.26 20.07
C ALA A 43 1.45 13.41 20.48
N ASP A 44 1.23 12.44 21.36
CA ASP A 44 2.26 11.51 21.83
C ASP A 44 3.44 12.28 22.46
N THR A 45 3.13 13.16 23.43
CA THR A 45 4.12 14.03 24.11
C THR A 45 3.57 14.58 25.43
N ASP A 46 4.40 14.66 26.46
CA ASP A 46 4.03 15.16 27.79
C ASP A 46 4.54 16.59 28.03
N ALA A 47 3.61 17.51 28.27
CA ALA A 47 3.93 18.79 28.89
C ALA A 47 2.81 19.18 29.86
N ILE A 48 3.14 19.32 31.14
CA ILE A 48 2.15 19.50 32.21
C ILE A 48 2.53 20.70 33.08
N VAL A 49 1.62 21.66 33.18
CA VAL A 49 1.79 22.86 34.02
C VAL A 49 0.94 22.72 35.28
N LEU A 50 1.55 22.97 36.43
CA LEU A 50 0.91 23.06 37.74
C LEU A 50 0.79 24.53 38.12
N GLU A 51 -0.41 24.99 38.46
CA GLU A 51 -0.66 26.38 38.90
C GLU A 51 -1.25 26.37 40.30
N SER A 52 -0.60 27.09 41.22
CA SER A 52 -1.09 27.31 42.56
C SER A 52 -0.85 28.75 43.01
N VAL A 53 -1.16 29.05 44.28
CA VAL A 53 -1.00 30.38 44.88
C VAL A 53 -0.16 30.27 46.14
N ARG A 54 0.85 31.13 46.26
CA ARG A 54 1.67 31.34 47.45
C ARG A 54 1.67 32.82 47.78
N ASP A 55 1.33 33.17 49.03
CA ASP A 55 1.30 34.56 49.51
C ASP A 55 0.49 35.54 48.60
N GLY A 56 -0.59 35.02 47.99
CA GLY A 56 -1.46 35.79 47.10
C GLY A 56 -0.90 36.04 45.69
N GLN A 57 0.25 35.44 45.35
CA GLN A 57 0.83 35.43 44.00
C GLN A 57 0.69 34.05 43.37
N LYS A 58 0.54 34.00 42.05
CA LYS A 58 0.59 32.74 41.31
C LYS A 58 1.99 32.17 41.33
N VAL A 59 2.08 30.87 41.53
CA VAL A 59 3.32 30.08 41.44
C VAL A 59 3.08 28.88 40.53
N PHE A 60 4.12 28.50 39.80
CA PHE A 60 4.05 27.48 38.77
C PHE A 60 5.12 26.41 38.97
N GLY A 61 4.79 25.19 38.58
CA GLY A 61 5.73 24.09 38.40
C GLY A 61 5.44 23.41 37.07
N VAL A 62 6.46 22.84 36.45
CA VAL A 62 6.32 22.16 35.17
C VAL A 62 6.82 20.72 35.30
N VAL A 63 6.06 19.76 34.78
CA VAL A 63 6.41 18.34 34.69
C VAL A 63 6.40 17.98 33.22
N ASP A 64 7.59 17.69 32.69
CA ASP A 64 7.90 17.57 31.26
C ASP A 64 7.57 18.84 30.45
N ALA A 65 8.33 19.08 29.38
CA ALA A 65 8.24 20.24 28.50
C ALA A 65 7.72 19.90 27.10
N GLY A 66 7.59 18.61 26.80
CA GLY A 66 7.12 18.10 25.53
C GLY A 66 8.18 18.11 24.45
N GLU A 67 7.79 17.59 23.28
CA GLU A 67 8.60 17.60 22.06
C GLU A 67 8.88 19.03 21.64
N ASP A 68 10.08 19.29 21.13
CA ASP A 68 10.48 20.55 20.53
C ASP A 68 10.78 20.38 19.02
N ASP A 69 11.35 21.40 18.39
CA ASP A 69 11.67 21.38 16.96
C ASP A 69 13.17 21.18 16.68
N ASP A 70 14.01 21.27 17.70
CA ASP A 70 15.43 20.99 17.64
C ASP A 70 15.66 19.46 17.56
N ALA A 71 16.83 19.05 17.04
CA ALA A 71 17.24 17.65 16.97
C ALA A 71 18.64 17.53 16.35
N PRO A 72 19.50 16.62 16.84
CA PRO A 72 20.87 16.51 16.40
C PRO A 72 20.96 16.03 14.94
N ASP A 73 21.71 16.72 14.09
CA ASP A 73 21.87 16.38 12.67
C ASP A 73 23.00 15.36 12.40
N GLY A 74 23.67 14.90 13.47
CA GLY A 74 24.82 13.99 13.40
C GLY A 74 26.16 14.66 13.12
N SER A 75 26.23 15.99 13.08
CA SER A 75 27.50 16.73 12.92
C SER A 75 28.38 16.69 14.17
N ASP A 76 27.79 16.65 15.36
CA ASP A 76 28.49 16.35 16.61
C ASP A 76 28.55 14.83 16.82
N PRO A 77 29.75 14.23 16.92
CA PRO A 77 29.88 12.78 17.10
C PRO A 77 29.30 12.25 18.40
N ARG A 78 29.02 13.11 19.40
CA ARG A 78 28.31 12.74 20.64
C ARG A 78 26.82 12.44 20.38
N TYR A 79 26.24 13.09 19.38
CA TYR A 79 24.81 13.03 19.05
C TYR A 79 24.63 12.56 17.60
N PRO A 80 24.93 11.29 17.29
CA PRO A 80 24.79 10.79 15.92
C PRO A 80 23.32 10.83 15.47
N ALA A 81 23.08 11.07 14.18
CA ALA A 81 21.73 10.94 13.62
C ALA A 81 21.28 9.47 13.69
N ARG A 82 20.21 9.20 14.44
CA ARG A 82 19.62 7.85 14.60
C ARG A 82 18.24 7.77 13.93
N PRO A 83 17.86 6.61 13.37
CA PRO A 83 16.48 6.39 12.90
C PRO A 83 15.49 6.54 14.05
N GLY A 84 14.41 7.28 13.83
CA GLY A 84 13.33 7.46 14.81
C GLY A 84 13.34 8.79 15.56
N ILE A 85 14.40 9.60 15.45
CA ILE A 85 14.44 10.98 15.99
C ILE A 85 13.29 11.79 15.39
N THR A 86 12.45 12.37 16.25
CA THR A 86 11.34 13.24 15.85
C THR A 86 11.88 14.58 15.36
N ARG A 87 11.23 15.18 14.36
CA ARG A 87 11.57 16.52 13.84
C ARG A 87 10.32 17.25 13.37
N GLY A 88 10.20 18.54 13.69
CA GLY A 88 9.11 19.39 13.20
C GLY A 88 7.74 19.05 13.79
N SER A 89 7.72 18.43 14.96
CA SER A 89 6.51 18.06 15.70
C SER A 89 6.40 18.80 17.04
N GLY A 90 7.25 19.80 17.27
CA GLY A 90 7.38 20.48 18.55
C GLY A 90 6.09 21.13 19.04
N ILE A 91 5.93 21.15 20.35
CA ILE A 91 4.83 21.82 21.07
C ILE A 91 5.32 22.96 21.96
N THR A 92 6.62 23.30 21.95
CA THR A 92 7.24 24.37 22.75
C THR A 92 6.46 25.68 22.70
N ASP A 93 6.08 26.14 21.50
CA ASP A 93 5.28 27.36 21.31
C ASP A 93 3.93 27.31 22.04
N ARG A 94 3.29 26.13 22.10
CA ARG A 94 2.01 25.93 22.80
C ARG A 94 2.19 25.94 24.31
N VAL A 95 3.25 25.31 24.80
CA VAL A 95 3.63 25.33 26.22
C VAL A 95 3.88 26.77 26.67
N PHE A 96 4.64 27.53 25.88
CA PHE A 96 4.93 28.94 26.17
C PHE A 96 3.71 29.83 26.08
N ALA A 97 2.85 29.65 25.05
CA ALA A 97 1.61 30.40 24.96
C ALA A 97 0.69 30.17 26.17
N LEU A 98 0.64 28.94 26.70
CA LEU A 98 -0.08 28.62 27.92
C LEU A 98 0.54 29.32 29.14
N LEU A 99 1.84 29.11 29.38
CA LEU A 99 2.56 29.69 30.52
C LEU A 99 2.47 31.23 30.53
N ASP A 100 2.72 31.87 29.39
CA ASP A 100 2.58 33.32 29.23
C ASP A 100 1.14 33.79 29.50
N GLY A 101 0.15 33.06 28.97
CA GLY A 101 -1.26 33.35 29.16
C GLY A 101 -1.72 33.21 30.62
N LEU A 102 -1.11 32.30 31.37
CA LEU A 102 -1.36 32.12 32.80
C LEU A 102 -0.61 33.17 33.66
N GLY A 103 0.41 33.82 33.12
CA GLY A 103 1.24 34.83 33.80
C GLY A 103 2.47 34.23 34.48
N ALA A 104 3.03 33.15 33.94
CA ALA A 104 4.33 32.63 34.35
C ALA A 104 5.47 33.55 33.90
N THR A 105 6.49 33.64 34.72
CA THR A 105 7.66 34.51 34.59
C THR A 105 8.86 33.82 35.24
N ALA A 106 10.06 34.40 35.07
CA ALA A 106 11.27 33.91 35.72
C ALA A 106 11.22 33.91 37.27
N ASP A 107 10.33 34.70 37.88
CA ASP A 107 10.27 34.86 39.33
C ASP A 107 9.25 33.94 40.01
N ASN A 108 8.43 33.22 39.24
CA ASN A 108 7.33 32.43 39.78
C ASN A 108 7.15 31.04 39.17
N VAL A 109 8.10 30.57 38.36
CA VAL A 109 8.26 29.15 38.06
C VAL A 109 9.25 28.59 39.09
N GLU A 110 8.77 27.77 40.00
CA GLU A 110 9.58 27.27 41.13
C GLU A 110 10.40 26.04 40.77
N PHE A 111 9.90 25.21 39.84
CA PHE A 111 10.63 24.03 39.41
C PHE A 111 10.24 23.53 38.02
N PHE A 112 11.16 22.76 37.43
CA PHE A 112 10.93 21.86 36.31
C PHE A 112 11.30 20.42 36.72
N ILE A 113 10.48 19.44 36.37
CA ILE A 113 10.76 18.00 36.54
C ILE A 113 10.77 17.37 35.15
N GLY A 114 11.92 16.86 34.72
CA GLY A 114 12.01 15.98 33.55
C GLY A 114 11.91 14.53 33.99
N THR A 115 10.90 13.81 33.51
CA THR A 115 10.61 12.44 33.96
C THR A 115 11.66 11.44 33.47
N HIS A 116 12.08 11.55 32.22
CA HIS A 116 13.11 10.74 31.57
C HIS A 116 13.58 11.43 30.26
N PRO A 117 14.64 10.96 29.60
CA PRO A 117 15.35 11.72 28.57
C PRO A 117 14.78 11.58 27.15
N HIS A 118 13.54 11.13 26.94
CA HIS A 118 12.97 11.16 25.58
C HIS A 118 12.58 12.58 25.17
N SER A 119 12.73 12.88 23.88
CA SER A 119 12.53 14.23 23.34
C SER A 119 11.09 14.70 23.50
N ASP A 120 10.11 13.80 23.41
CA ASP A 120 8.70 14.12 23.61
C ASP A 120 8.31 14.39 25.09
N HIS A 121 9.29 14.34 26.00
CA HIS A 121 9.17 14.74 27.41
C HIS A 121 10.08 15.92 27.76
N ILE A 122 11.37 15.85 27.43
CA ILE A 122 12.35 16.88 27.81
C ILE A 122 12.95 17.64 26.63
N GLY A 123 12.43 17.47 25.41
CA GLY A 123 12.90 18.19 24.22
C GLY A 123 12.88 19.69 24.44
N GLY A 124 11.73 20.25 24.83
CA GLY A 124 11.60 21.69 25.09
C GLY A 124 12.12 22.16 26.45
N ALA A 125 12.89 21.33 27.18
CA ALA A 125 13.27 21.62 28.56
C ALA A 125 14.30 22.76 28.63
N ASP A 126 15.29 22.77 27.75
CA ASP A 126 16.33 23.81 27.74
C ASP A 126 15.73 25.20 27.48
N GLU A 127 14.86 25.35 26.49
CA GLU A 127 14.25 26.65 26.19
C GLU A 127 13.30 27.09 27.31
N LEU A 128 12.61 26.16 27.95
CA LEU A 128 11.78 26.45 29.12
C LEU A 128 12.63 26.94 30.30
N ILE A 129 13.75 26.26 30.56
CA ILE A 129 14.69 26.60 31.64
C ILE A 129 15.35 27.95 31.39
N GLU A 130 15.77 28.23 30.15
CA GLU A 130 16.35 29.52 29.76
C GLU A 130 15.36 30.68 29.91
N ARG A 131 14.10 30.45 29.52
CA ARG A 131 13.06 31.48 29.50
C ARG A 131 12.47 31.76 30.87
N TYR A 132 12.10 30.72 31.62
CA TYR A 132 11.36 30.84 32.88
C TYR A 132 12.21 30.55 34.12
N ARG A 133 13.50 30.22 33.97
CA ARG A 133 14.50 30.17 35.04
C ARG A 133 13.99 29.52 36.33
N PRO A 134 13.52 28.26 36.26
CA PRO A 134 13.02 27.57 37.44
C PRO A 134 14.06 27.57 38.56
N GLU A 135 13.64 27.75 39.81
CA GLU A 135 14.57 27.75 40.95
C GLU A 135 15.29 26.39 41.07
N ARG A 136 14.58 25.30 40.75
CA ARG A 136 15.05 23.91 40.84
C ARG A 136 14.71 23.13 39.57
N VAL A 137 15.66 22.35 39.10
CA VAL A 137 15.47 21.42 37.99
C VAL A 137 15.75 20.00 38.47
N TYR A 138 14.73 19.16 38.43
CA TYR A 138 14.82 17.74 38.76
C TYR A 138 15.02 16.96 37.45
N LEU A 139 16.24 16.47 37.24
CA LEU A 139 16.61 15.75 36.04
C LEU A 139 17.59 14.64 36.40
N MET A 140 17.10 13.40 36.42
CA MET A 140 17.88 12.23 36.80
C MET A 140 19.08 12.03 35.86
N PRO A 141 20.23 11.52 36.35
CA PRO A 141 21.44 11.41 35.55
C PRO A 141 21.25 10.50 34.35
N TYR A 142 21.74 10.90 33.18
CA TYR A 142 21.62 10.08 31.97
C TYR A 142 22.92 10.06 31.16
N ASN A 143 23.15 8.91 30.53
CA ASN A 143 24.10 8.70 29.45
C ASN A 143 23.56 7.57 28.55
N ASP A 144 23.98 7.48 27.29
CA ASP A 144 23.55 6.41 26.38
C ASP A 144 23.82 5.00 26.95
N ASP A 145 24.84 4.82 27.79
CA ASP A 145 25.14 3.54 28.45
C ASP A 145 24.04 3.07 29.41
N CYS A 146 23.11 3.94 29.82
CA CYS A 146 21.96 3.59 30.65
C CYS A 146 20.91 2.76 29.89
N VAL A 147 20.96 2.75 28.55
CA VAL A 147 20.00 2.05 27.69
C VAL A 147 20.74 0.97 26.88
N SER A 148 20.34 -0.27 27.08
CA SER A 148 20.95 -1.46 26.46
C SER A 148 20.57 -1.66 24.98
N THR A 149 19.58 -0.92 24.47
CA THR A 149 19.06 -1.07 23.11
C THR A 149 19.44 0.11 22.20
N PRO A 150 20.36 -0.07 21.23
CA PRO A 150 20.83 1.02 20.38
C PRO A 150 19.75 1.74 19.56
N SER A 151 18.65 1.04 19.21
CA SER A 151 17.54 1.63 18.45
C SER A 151 16.57 2.46 19.30
N ARG A 152 16.86 2.64 20.58
CA ARG A 152 16.07 3.38 21.58
C ARG A 152 16.87 4.51 22.24
N LEU A 153 18.04 4.81 21.68
CA LEU A 153 18.87 5.92 22.14
C LEU A 153 18.46 7.26 21.53
N TRP A 154 17.84 7.22 20.34
CA TRP A 154 17.42 8.37 19.55
C TRP A 154 18.32 9.61 19.74
N ASP A 155 17.77 10.69 20.26
CA ASP A 155 18.44 11.92 20.66
C ASP A 155 18.39 12.14 22.17
N ASN A 156 18.18 11.07 22.96
CA ASN A 156 18.01 11.14 24.40
C ASN A 156 19.17 11.90 25.09
N LEU A 157 20.41 11.59 24.70
CA LEU A 157 21.60 12.24 25.26
C LEU A 157 21.71 13.70 24.83
N TYR A 158 21.22 14.04 23.64
CA TYR A 158 21.24 15.40 23.13
C TYR A 158 20.30 16.28 23.95
N VAL A 159 19.02 15.92 24.06
CA VAL A 159 18.02 16.71 24.82
C VAL A 159 18.39 16.80 26.31
N TYR A 160 18.96 15.73 26.88
CA TYR A 160 19.48 15.74 28.23
C TYR A 160 20.62 16.74 28.43
N ASP A 161 21.65 16.69 27.56
CA ASP A 161 22.80 17.59 27.67
C ASP A 161 22.41 19.06 27.48
N GLN A 162 21.45 19.34 26.58
CA GLN A 162 20.92 20.70 26.38
C GLN A 162 20.21 21.21 27.63
N ALA A 163 19.34 20.38 28.24
CA ALA A 163 18.66 20.75 29.48
C ALA A 163 19.67 21.01 30.62
N VAL A 164 20.70 20.16 30.78
CA VAL A 164 21.76 20.38 31.78
C VAL A 164 22.55 21.66 31.51
N ALA A 165 22.89 21.95 30.25
CA ALA A 165 23.58 23.17 29.86
C ALA A 165 22.73 24.43 30.15
N ALA A 166 21.41 24.36 29.92
CA ALA A 166 20.48 25.43 30.26
C ALA A 166 20.44 25.69 31.77
N VAL A 167 20.44 24.64 32.60
CA VAL A 167 20.53 24.75 34.06
C VAL A 167 21.79 25.48 34.51
N GLU A 168 22.94 25.09 33.96
CA GLU A 168 24.22 25.74 34.24
C GLU A 168 24.21 27.22 33.83
N SER A 169 23.59 27.54 32.69
CA SER A 169 23.50 28.91 32.17
C SER A 169 22.60 29.82 33.02
N CYS A 170 21.52 29.27 33.57
CA CYS A 170 20.55 30.00 34.38
C CYS A 170 20.90 30.07 35.87
N GLY A 171 21.81 29.20 36.33
CA GLY A 171 22.15 29.08 37.75
C GLY A 171 21.04 28.46 38.59
N ALA A 172 20.22 27.60 37.99
CA ALA A 172 19.20 26.83 38.70
C ALA A 172 19.86 25.69 39.51
N VAL A 173 19.19 25.23 40.57
CA VAL A 173 19.66 24.04 41.32
C VAL A 173 19.36 22.78 40.51
N LEU A 174 20.39 22.04 40.11
CA LEU A 174 20.24 20.73 39.48
C LEU A 174 20.11 19.63 40.53
N VAL A 175 18.94 18.98 40.61
CA VAL A 175 18.69 17.82 41.45
C VAL A 175 18.73 16.56 40.61
N GLN A 176 19.67 15.66 40.92
CA GLN A 176 19.87 14.43 40.17
C GLN A 176 19.57 13.17 40.97
N SER A 177 19.30 13.27 42.27
CA SER A 177 18.97 12.11 43.11
C SER A 177 18.04 12.52 44.25
N PHE A 178 17.39 11.55 44.88
CA PHE A 178 16.42 11.81 45.94
C PHE A 178 16.72 11.03 47.22
N ASP A 179 16.56 11.71 48.35
CA ASP A 179 16.59 11.12 49.69
C ASP A 179 15.49 11.79 50.54
N PRO A 180 14.55 11.05 51.15
CA PRO A 180 13.55 11.60 52.07
C PRO A 180 14.13 12.44 53.22
N ALA A 181 15.41 12.26 53.57
CA ALA A 181 16.12 13.04 54.58
C ALA A 181 16.79 14.33 54.03
N ALA A 182 16.86 14.50 52.71
CA ALA A 182 17.44 15.69 52.08
C ALA A 182 16.57 16.95 52.31
N PRO A 183 17.16 18.16 52.25
CA PRO A 183 16.38 19.40 52.32
C PRO A 183 15.48 19.58 51.09
N VAL A 184 14.36 20.28 51.27
CA VAL A 184 13.40 20.62 50.18
C VAL A 184 14.01 21.57 49.15
N ASN A 185 14.90 22.47 49.60
CA ASN A 185 15.65 23.42 48.78
C ASN A 185 17.16 23.13 48.92
N PRO A 186 17.67 22.08 48.26
CA PRO A 186 19.10 21.74 48.30
C PRO A 186 19.91 22.78 47.51
N GLY A 187 21.23 22.82 47.72
CA GLY A 187 22.14 23.70 46.96
C GLY A 187 21.97 25.21 47.19
N VAL A 188 20.98 25.66 47.98
CA VAL A 188 20.77 27.09 48.27
C VAL A 188 21.35 27.42 49.64
N THR A 189 22.34 28.33 49.67
CA THR A 189 22.95 28.84 50.90
C THR A 189 22.95 30.38 50.91
N THR A 190 23.37 30.98 52.02
CA THR A 190 23.64 32.42 52.09
C THR A 190 25.11 32.65 52.36
N ASP A 191 25.72 33.58 51.62
CA ASP A 191 27.09 34.02 51.91
C ASP A 191 27.14 34.86 53.19
N GLY A 192 28.36 35.26 53.59
CA GLY A 192 28.58 36.09 54.78
C GLY A 192 27.94 37.49 54.71
N ASP A 193 27.46 37.92 53.53
CA ASP A 193 26.79 39.19 53.28
C ASP A 193 25.27 39.03 53.15
N GLY A 194 24.75 37.79 53.27
CA GLY A 194 23.33 37.47 53.18
C GLY A 194 22.80 37.32 51.75
N ASN A 195 23.67 37.27 50.74
CA ASN A 195 23.25 36.99 49.37
C ASN A 195 22.99 35.50 49.20
N VAL A 196 21.99 35.15 48.39
CA VAL A 196 21.70 33.76 48.03
C VAL A 196 22.81 33.25 47.12
N VAL A 197 23.41 32.12 47.49
CA VAL A 197 24.42 31.41 46.70
C VAL A 197 23.87 30.04 46.33
N VAL A 198 23.83 29.77 45.02
CA VAL A 198 23.43 28.48 44.46
C VAL A 198 24.69 27.65 44.17
N ASP A 199 24.72 26.42 44.70
CA ASP A 199 25.72 25.42 44.37
C ASP A 199 25.42 24.84 42.97
N PRO A 200 26.31 25.01 41.99
CA PRO A 200 26.08 24.51 40.64
C PRO A 200 26.29 23.00 40.52
N SER A 201 26.79 22.32 41.56
CA SER A 201 26.98 20.86 41.51
C SER A 201 25.66 20.11 41.66
N PRO A 202 25.53 18.89 41.08
CA PRO A 202 24.37 18.05 41.27
C PRO A 202 24.02 17.81 42.74
N GLN A 203 22.75 18.03 43.08
CA GLN A 203 22.25 17.94 44.45
C GLN A 203 21.39 16.69 44.69
N VAL A 204 21.24 16.34 45.97
CA VAL A 204 20.26 15.38 46.48
C VAL A 204 19.04 16.16 46.97
N GLY A 205 17.86 15.89 46.39
CA GLY A 205 16.61 16.57 46.74
C GLY A 205 15.70 15.74 47.63
N ASN A 206 14.80 16.41 48.35
CA ASN A 206 13.69 15.71 48.98
C ASN A 206 12.65 15.30 47.91
N PRO A 207 12.19 14.04 47.86
CA PRO A 207 11.12 13.64 46.95
C PRO A 207 9.79 14.32 47.27
N ARG A 208 9.61 14.89 48.48
CA ARG A 208 8.40 15.59 48.91
C ARG A 208 8.64 17.09 49.07
N PHE A 209 7.83 17.92 48.42
CA PHE A 209 7.90 19.38 48.48
C PHE A 209 6.57 20.01 48.07
N SER A 210 6.42 21.33 48.26
CA SER A 210 5.15 22.02 47.98
C SER A 210 5.25 23.09 46.89
N LEU A 211 4.14 23.28 46.18
CA LEU A 211 3.87 24.38 45.26
C LEU A 211 2.57 25.07 45.69
N GLY A 212 2.69 26.15 46.46
CA GLY A 212 1.51 26.82 47.03
C GLY A 212 0.67 25.86 47.88
N ALA A 213 -0.53 25.53 47.42
CA ALA A 213 -1.48 24.62 48.05
C ALA A 213 -1.28 23.13 47.68
N MET A 214 -0.39 22.83 46.73
CA MET A 214 -0.11 21.46 46.30
C MET A 214 1.06 20.88 47.09
N GLU A 215 0.90 19.64 47.53
CA GLU A 215 1.99 18.78 48.01
C GLU A 215 2.37 17.82 46.90
N LEU A 216 3.64 17.79 46.52
CA LEU A 216 4.19 16.92 45.50
C LEU A 216 5.00 15.79 46.13
N GLU A 217 4.93 14.61 45.54
CA GLU A 217 5.82 13.47 45.83
C GLU A 217 6.33 12.88 44.52
N VAL A 218 7.64 13.01 44.28
CA VAL A 218 8.34 12.31 43.20
C VAL A 218 8.52 10.85 43.62
N VAL A 219 8.18 9.93 42.72
CA VAL A 219 8.30 8.48 42.89
C VAL A 219 9.08 7.88 41.73
N ASN A 220 9.43 6.60 41.83
CA ASN A 220 10.24 5.87 40.84
C ASN A 220 11.65 6.46 40.60
N TYR A 221 12.26 7.02 41.65
CA TYR A 221 13.55 7.72 41.57
C TYR A 221 14.78 6.83 41.85
N ASP A 222 14.64 5.50 41.79
CA ASP A 222 15.77 4.58 41.94
C ASP A 222 16.74 4.72 40.74
N GLN A 223 18.04 4.56 41.01
CA GLN A 223 19.10 4.75 40.00
C GLN A 223 19.82 3.46 39.63
N ASP A 224 19.14 2.32 39.75
CA ASP A 224 19.74 1.02 39.44
C ASP A 224 20.21 0.94 37.97
N TYR A 225 19.53 1.66 37.06
CA TYR A 225 19.87 1.81 35.64
C TYR A 225 21.28 2.36 35.37
N LEU A 226 21.89 3.09 36.30
CA LEU A 226 23.28 3.56 36.19
C LEU A 226 24.29 2.40 36.27
N SER A 227 23.90 1.29 36.90
CA SER A 227 24.71 0.09 37.05
C SER A 227 24.21 -1.10 36.23
N GLN A 228 22.93 -1.08 35.84
CA GLN A 228 22.22 -2.13 35.13
C GLN A 228 21.39 -1.52 34.01
N PRO A 229 21.97 -1.35 32.80
CA PRO A 229 21.30 -0.67 31.69
C PRO A 229 19.93 -1.28 31.39
N LYS A 230 18.92 -0.44 31.22
CA LYS A 230 17.53 -0.83 30.96
C LYS A 230 17.27 -1.05 29.48
N TRP A 231 16.18 -1.68 29.09
CA TRP A 231 15.91 -1.89 27.66
C TRP A 231 15.51 -0.59 26.95
N ASP A 232 14.93 0.34 27.70
CA ASP A 232 14.48 1.67 27.28
C ASP A 232 14.58 2.70 28.41
N ALA A 233 14.52 4.00 28.10
CA ALA A 233 14.56 5.04 29.13
C ALA A 233 13.24 5.18 29.92
N ASN A 234 12.14 4.69 29.36
CA ASN A 234 10.83 4.62 30.00
C ASN A 234 10.83 3.82 31.31
N GLU A 235 11.69 2.80 31.41
CA GLU A 235 11.85 1.93 32.58
C GLU A 235 12.45 2.64 33.81
N PHE A 236 12.90 3.88 33.67
CA PHE A 236 13.33 4.72 34.79
C PHE A 236 12.68 6.10 34.77
N SER A 237 11.50 6.21 34.13
CA SER A 237 10.68 7.41 34.18
C SER A 237 10.25 7.70 35.62
N LEU A 238 10.43 8.95 36.04
CA LEU A 238 9.86 9.45 37.28
C LEU A 238 8.33 9.49 37.19
N GLY A 239 7.69 9.31 38.34
CA GLY A 239 6.27 9.63 38.52
C GLY A 239 6.11 10.78 39.52
N VAL A 240 5.04 11.55 39.40
CA VAL A 240 4.76 12.66 40.31
C VAL A 240 3.34 12.55 40.88
N VAL A 241 3.23 12.40 42.19
CA VAL A 241 1.94 12.46 42.88
C VAL A 241 1.69 13.89 43.34
N VAL A 242 0.60 14.49 42.89
CA VAL A 242 0.16 15.84 43.28
C VAL A 242 -1.05 15.72 44.20
N SER A 243 -0.95 16.21 45.42
CA SER A 243 -2.05 16.21 46.39
C SER A 243 -2.47 17.64 46.72
N ALA A 244 -3.76 17.94 46.60
CA ALA A 244 -4.30 19.27 46.93
C ALA A 244 -5.76 19.14 47.36
N ASN A 245 -6.14 19.86 48.43
CA ASN A 245 -7.52 19.95 48.90
C ASN A 245 -8.24 18.61 49.17
N GLY A 246 -7.48 17.56 49.50
CA GLY A 246 -8.02 16.21 49.71
C GLY A 246 -8.08 15.34 48.45
N HIS A 247 -7.73 15.89 47.29
CA HIS A 247 -7.61 15.18 46.02
C HIS A 247 -6.17 14.77 45.75
N ARG A 248 -5.97 13.75 44.92
CA ARG A 248 -4.68 13.24 44.47
C ARG A 248 -4.70 13.00 42.96
N ALA A 249 -3.65 13.45 42.28
CA ALA A 249 -3.38 13.15 40.90
C ALA A 249 -2.04 12.41 40.77
N PHE A 250 -1.95 11.41 39.89
CA PHE A 250 -0.70 10.75 39.55
C PHE A 250 -0.30 11.10 38.11
N LEU A 251 0.85 11.73 37.96
CA LEU A 251 1.49 12.06 36.68
C LEU A 251 2.52 10.97 36.38
N ALA A 252 2.17 10.02 35.52
CA ALA A 252 2.92 8.77 35.39
C ALA A 252 4.11 8.80 34.40
N GLY A 253 4.32 9.91 33.66
CA GLY A 253 5.28 9.96 32.55
C GLY A 253 5.11 8.75 31.63
N ASP A 254 6.23 8.10 31.32
CA ASP A 254 6.30 6.92 30.46
C ASP A 254 6.61 5.62 31.19
N ILE A 255 6.32 5.57 32.49
CA ILE A 255 6.50 4.38 33.31
C ILE A 255 5.86 3.15 32.63
N ASP A 256 6.60 2.05 32.58
CA ASP A 256 6.12 0.75 32.12
C ASP A 256 6.36 -0.34 33.17
N ASN A 257 5.89 -1.56 32.91
CA ASN A 257 6.07 -2.69 33.82
C ASN A 257 7.07 -3.75 33.31
N VAL A 258 8.04 -3.38 32.46
CA VAL A 258 9.07 -4.32 31.99
C VAL A 258 9.89 -4.86 33.16
N ASP A 259 10.21 -4.00 34.13
CA ASP A 259 11.02 -4.30 35.32
C ASP A 259 10.22 -4.41 36.63
N GLY A 260 8.89 -4.41 36.55
CA GLY A 260 8.00 -4.53 37.72
C GLY A 260 7.78 -3.21 38.47
N ASP A 261 8.06 -2.07 37.83
CA ASP A 261 7.91 -0.74 38.40
C ASP A 261 6.47 -0.39 38.71
N GLU A 262 5.54 -0.69 37.81
CA GLU A 262 4.11 -0.49 38.09
C GLU A 262 3.62 -1.35 39.25
N ASP A 263 4.11 -2.58 39.39
CA ASP A 263 3.78 -3.43 40.54
C ASP A 263 4.29 -2.81 41.86
N ARG A 264 5.47 -2.18 41.83
CA ARG A 264 6.02 -1.44 42.99
C ARG A 264 5.19 -0.20 43.30
N LEU A 265 4.88 0.59 42.29
CA LEU A 265 4.12 1.83 42.40
C LEU A 265 2.67 1.60 42.82
N ALA A 266 2.04 0.51 42.40
CA ALA A 266 0.72 0.09 42.87
C ALA A 266 0.66 -0.03 44.41
N ARG A 267 1.78 -0.44 45.04
CA ARG A 267 1.89 -0.54 46.50
C ARG A 267 2.27 0.78 47.18
N GLN A 268 2.95 1.68 46.47
CA GLN A 268 3.49 2.93 47.01
C GLN A 268 2.51 4.10 46.88
N VAL A 269 1.92 4.29 45.70
CA VAL A 269 1.09 5.45 45.37
C VAL A 269 -0.31 5.29 45.97
N GLY A 270 -0.94 4.12 45.80
CA GLY A 270 -2.31 3.86 46.21
C GLY A 270 -3.34 4.71 45.45
N ASN A 271 -4.56 4.83 45.99
CA ASN A 271 -5.67 5.46 45.28
C ASN A 271 -5.43 6.95 44.94
N VAL A 272 -5.81 7.34 43.73
CA VAL A 272 -5.79 8.70 43.21
C VAL A 272 -7.11 9.00 42.51
N ASP A 273 -7.48 10.27 42.41
CA ASP A 273 -8.69 10.70 41.71
C ASP A 273 -8.43 10.92 40.22
N VAL A 274 -7.22 11.37 39.87
CA VAL A 274 -6.81 11.68 38.50
C VAL A 274 -5.53 10.93 38.15
N MET A 275 -5.50 10.28 37.00
CA MET A 275 -4.30 9.64 36.46
C MET A 275 -3.99 10.20 35.08
N LYS A 276 -2.79 10.74 34.93
CA LYS A 276 -2.16 10.81 33.61
C LYS A 276 -1.77 9.39 33.22
N VAL A 277 -2.38 8.88 32.15
CA VAL A 277 -2.10 7.54 31.61
C VAL A 277 -0.61 7.44 31.30
N ALA A 278 0.01 6.34 31.73
CA ALA A 278 1.43 6.10 31.55
C ALA A 278 1.74 5.79 30.08
N HIS A 279 2.86 6.30 29.59
CA HIS A 279 3.42 6.01 28.27
C HIS A 279 2.40 6.14 27.15
N HIS A 280 1.65 7.24 27.18
CA HIS A 280 0.65 7.57 26.16
C HIS A 280 -0.40 6.47 25.90
N GLY A 281 -0.58 5.53 26.84
CA GLY A 281 -1.47 4.37 26.67
C GLY A 281 -0.80 3.15 26.01
N TRP A 282 0.52 3.00 26.09
CA TRP A 282 1.25 1.87 25.52
C TRP A 282 0.93 0.54 26.22
N ALA A 283 0.91 -0.55 25.45
CA ALA A 283 0.52 -1.90 25.91
C ALA A 283 1.31 -2.48 27.09
N LYS A 284 2.57 -2.10 27.27
CA LYS A 284 3.38 -2.62 28.40
C LYS A 284 3.27 -1.77 29.67
N SER A 285 2.49 -0.70 29.60
CA SER A 285 2.16 0.16 30.73
C SER A 285 0.68 0.00 31.11
N ASN A 286 0.28 0.63 32.19
CA ASN A 286 -1.09 0.66 32.70
C ASN A 286 -1.63 -0.75 33.04
N THR A 287 -0.80 -1.57 33.68
CA THR A 287 -1.14 -2.93 34.12
C THR A 287 -2.38 -2.95 35.01
N SER A 288 -3.09 -4.09 35.03
CA SER A 288 -4.28 -4.25 35.87
C SER A 288 -3.98 -4.00 37.35
N ALA A 289 -2.81 -4.42 37.84
CA ALA A 289 -2.40 -4.21 39.23
C ALA A 289 -2.28 -2.72 39.57
N LEU A 290 -1.66 -1.92 38.69
CA LEU A 290 -1.57 -0.48 38.87
C LEU A 290 -2.94 0.17 38.78
N MET A 291 -3.71 -0.11 37.73
CA MET A 291 -5.02 0.49 37.52
C MET A 291 -6.00 0.17 38.66
N GLU A 292 -5.95 -1.04 39.21
CA GLU A 292 -6.77 -1.44 40.37
C GLU A 292 -6.33 -0.76 41.66
N ALA A 293 -5.02 -0.52 41.85
CA ALA A 293 -4.50 0.14 43.05
C ALA A 293 -4.73 1.65 43.03
N LEU A 294 -4.60 2.27 41.86
CA LEU A 294 -4.84 3.70 41.65
C LEU A 294 -6.35 4.02 41.65
N ASP A 295 -7.17 3.17 41.03
CA ASP A 295 -8.64 3.30 40.91
C ASP A 295 -9.14 4.74 40.60
N PRO A 296 -8.63 5.40 39.52
CA PRO A 296 -8.93 6.80 39.24
C PRO A 296 -10.35 7.03 38.74
N ASP A 297 -10.94 8.17 39.12
CA ASP A 297 -12.20 8.68 38.56
C ASP A 297 -11.99 9.35 37.20
N MET A 298 -10.80 9.91 36.96
CA MET A 298 -10.43 10.58 35.71
C MET A 298 -9.08 10.08 35.18
N CYS A 299 -9.03 9.73 33.90
CA CYS A 299 -7.82 9.42 33.16
C CYS A 299 -7.57 10.47 32.09
N VAL A 300 -6.35 10.98 31.99
CA VAL A 300 -5.92 11.90 30.93
C VAL A 300 -4.78 11.27 30.15
N MET A 301 -4.92 11.12 28.84
CA MET A 301 -3.88 10.57 27.97
C MET A 301 -3.30 11.64 27.05
N THR A 302 -1.99 11.76 27.03
CA THR A 302 -1.23 12.70 26.17
C THR A 302 -0.98 12.16 24.76
N ALA A 303 -1.91 11.36 24.27
CA ALA A 303 -1.92 10.85 22.92
C ALA A 303 -3.36 10.78 22.41
N PRO A 304 -3.58 10.67 21.09
CA PRO A 304 -4.90 10.42 20.55
C PRO A 304 -5.36 8.99 20.85
N MET A 305 -6.63 8.80 21.26
CA MET A 305 -7.26 7.48 21.54
C MET A 305 -6.95 6.35 20.52
N ARG A 306 -6.66 6.70 19.26
CA ARG A 306 -6.32 5.72 18.21
C ARG A 306 -5.04 4.91 18.50
N THR A 307 -4.17 5.39 19.38
CA THR A 307 -2.87 4.77 19.72
C THR A 307 -2.96 3.71 20.79
N VAL A 308 -4.05 3.68 21.57
CA VAL A 308 -4.29 2.67 22.61
C VAL A 308 -4.43 1.29 21.97
N THR A 309 -3.61 0.34 22.41
CA THR A 309 -3.54 -1.02 21.89
C THR A 309 -4.51 -1.97 22.62
N PRO A 310 -4.76 -3.21 22.12
CA PRO A 310 -5.82 -4.07 22.66
C PRO A 310 -5.42 -5.05 23.74
N SER A 311 -4.12 -5.33 23.88
CA SER A 311 -3.60 -6.08 25.03
C SER A 311 -3.75 -5.33 26.35
N ASP A 312 -4.27 -4.10 26.27
CA ASP A 312 -4.23 -3.12 27.34
C ASP A 312 -5.22 -3.50 28.44
N ALA A 313 -4.65 -3.80 29.59
CA ALA A 313 -5.36 -3.81 30.85
C ALA A 313 -6.18 -2.52 31.04
N LEU A 314 -5.71 -1.37 30.53
CA LEU A 314 -6.38 -0.08 30.56
C LEU A 314 -7.79 -0.10 29.94
N LEU A 315 -7.94 -0.50 28.67
CA LEU A 315 -9.26 -0.51 28.01
C LEU A 315 -10.21 -1.53 28.64
N SER A 316 -9.67 -2.69 29.03
CA SER A 316 -10.45 -3.72 29.74
C SER A 316 -10.94 -3.21 31.09
N TRP A 317 -10.07 -2.52 31.83
CA TRP A 317 -10.38 -1.91 33.12
C TRP A 317 -11.41 -0.79 32.99
N LEU A 318 -11.21 0.16 32.07
CA LEU A 318 -12.18 1.22 31.76
C LEU A 318 -13.54 0.63 31.36
N ALA A 319 -13.53 -0.46 30.58
CA ALA A 319 -14.76 -1.13 30.17
C ALA A 319 -15.49 -1.83 31.31
N GLY A 320 -14.77 -2.35 32.31
CA GLY A 320 -15.34 -3.01 33.49
C GLY A 320 -15.89 -2.05 34.55
N ARG A 321 -15.43 -0.79 34.57
CA ARG A 321 -15.79 0.24 35.58
C ARG A 321 -16.92 1.18 35.15
N ARG A 322 -17.64 0.88 34.07
CA ARG A 322 -18.64 1.79 33.50
C ARG A 322 -19.81 2.07 34.44
N PRO A 323 -20.37 3.30 34.45
CA PRO A 323 -19.94 4.50 33.72
C PRO A 323 -19.00 5.42 34.53
N LEU A 324 -18.29 4.88 35.53
CA LEU A 324 -17.73 5.68 36.62
C LEU A 324 -16.51 6.52 36.23
N VAL A 325 -15.71 6.07 35.26
CA VAL A 325 -14.44 6.72 34.90
C VAL A 325 -14.60 7.64 33.69
N GLN A 326 -14.10 8.86 33.78
CA GLN A 326 -13.95 9.78 32.65
C GLN A 326 -12.55 9.63 32.03
N PHE A 327 -12.49 9.35 30.73
CA PHE A 327 -11.28 9.24 29.94
C PHE A 327 -11.17 10.39 28.95
N MET A 328 -10.07 11.13 29.03
CA MET A 328 -9.78 12.30 28.20
C MET A 328 -8.48 12.09 27.45
N ASP A 329 -8.37 12.63 26.24
CA ASP A 329 -7.18 12.50 25.43
C ASP A 329 -6.83 13.81 24.70
N THR A 330 -5.54 14.14 24.69
CA THR A 330 -5.03 15.41 24.13
C THR A 330 -5.26 15.53 22.62
N GLY A 331 -5.28 14.41 21.90
CA GLY A 331 -5.58 14.39 20.48
C GLY A 331 -7.01 14.84 20.18
N THR A 332 -7.97 14.43 21.01
CA THR A 332 -9.37 14.86 20.94
C THR A 332 -9.56 16.27 21.46
N ALA A 333 -8.92 16.62 22.58
CA ALA A 333 -8.91 17.99 23.10
C ALA A 333 -8.51 19.00 22.01
N ARG A 334 -7.45 18.69 21.26
CA ARG A 334 -6.99 19.49 20.12
C ARG A 334 -8.04 19.61 19.01
N ARG A 335 -8.76 18.52 18.67
CA ARG A 335 -9.83 18.56 17.66
C ARG A 335 -11.04 19.36 18.13
N ALA A 336 -11.29 19.38 19.44
CA ALA A 336 -12.31 20.21 20.07
C ALA A 336 -11.87 21.68 20.26
N GLY A 337 -10.63 22.03 19.87
CA GLY A 337 -10.10 23.39 19.98
C GLY A 337 -9.61 23.78 21.37
N LEU A 338 -9.28 22.80 22.21
CA LEU A 338 -8.66 23.04 23.52
C LEU A 338 -7.13 23.00 23.39
N ASP A 339 -6.46 24.04 23.89
CA ASP A 339 -4.99 24.08 23.96
C ASP A 339 -4.44 23.22 25.10
N SER A 340 -5.24 22.99 26.14
CA SER A 340 -4.92 22.12 27.28
C SER A 340 -6.18 21.52 27.89
N ILE A 341 -6.06 20.31 28.43
CA ILE A 341 -7.02 19.73 29.35
C ILE A 341 -6.72 20.29 30.74
N ILE A 342 -7.69 20.96 31.35
CA ILE A 342 -7.54 21.64 32.64
C ILE A 342 -8.26 20.82 33.69
N ILE A 343 -7.55 20.39 34.72
CA ILE A 343 -8.10 19.71 35.89
C ILE A 343 -8.03 20.68 37.07
N ASP A 344 -9.20 21.01 37.63
CA ASP A 344 -9.33 21.92 38.77
C ASP A 344 -9.53 21.13 40.06
N LEU A 345 -8.52 21.17 40.93
CA LEU A 345 -8.48 20.53 42.24
C LEU A 345 -8.83 21.50 43.38
N THR A 346 -9.27 22.73 43.06
CA THR A 346 -9.51 23.79 44.07
C THR A 346 -10.75 23.52 44.93
N GLY A 347 -11.79 22.97 44.29
CA GLY A 347 -13.09 22.74 44.92
C GLY A 347 -13.18 21.41 45.66
N ALA A 348 -14.31 21.17 46.34
CA ALA A 348 -14.60 19.88 46.97
C ALA A 348 -14.85 18.74 45.95
N VAL A 349 -15.11 19.09 44.68
CA VAL A 349 -15.31 18.15 43.57
C VAL A 349 -14.35 18.57 42.47
N ILE A 350 -13.65 17.59 41.90
CA ILE A 350 -12.76 17.83 40.76
C ILE A 350 -13.59 18.19 39.53
N THR A 351 -13.19 19.24 38.83
CA THR A 351 -13.83 19.65 37.57
C THR A 351 -12.82 19.75 36.45
N ASN A 352 -13.28 19.72 35.20
CA ASN A 352 -12.42 19.89 34.03
C ASN A 352 -13.13 20.67 32.92
N ASN A 353 -12.38 21.03 31.87
CA ASN A 353 -12.88 21.74 30.70
C ASN A 353 -13.30 20.82 29.54
N TRP A 354 -13.49 19.51 29.77
CA TRP A 354 -13.86 18.58 28.71
C TRP A 354 -15.28 18.85 28.21
N PRO A 355 -15.52 18.97 26.89
CA PRO A 355 -16.86 19.20 26.36
C PRO A 355 -17.73 17.95 26.50
N GLU A 356 -18.99 18.12 26.93
CA GLU A 356 -19.93 17.01 27.13
C GLU A 356 -20.23 16.23 25.83
N ASP A 357 -20.07 16.88 24.67
CA ASP A 357 -20.36 16.35 23.34
C ASP A 357 -19.13 16.11 22.46
N ALA A 358 -17.91 16.19 23.02
CA ALA A 358 -16.66 16.05 22.28
C ALA A 358 -16.47 14.69 21.56
N ASP A 359 -17.32 13.71 21.85
CA ASP A 359 -17.06 12.30 21.52
C ASP A 359 -18.30 11.59 20.96
N ALA A 360 -18.11 10.67 19.99
CA ALA A 360 -19.16 9.75 19.55
C ALA A 360 -18.66 8.36 19.09
N THR A 361 -17.58 8.26 18.31
CA THR A 361 -16.92 6.97 17.99
C THR A 361 -15.47 7.22 17.56
N TYR A 362 -14.58 6.31 17.93
CA TYR A 362 -13.14 6.38 17.68
C TYR A 362 -12.70 5.18 16.87
N VAL A 363 -11.90 5.40 15.83
CA VAL A 363 -11.23 4.33 15.09
C VAL A 363 -9.82 4.15 15.62
N ARG A 364 -9.47 2.92 15.94
CA ARG A 364 -8.17 2.49 16.49
C ARG A 364 -7.37 1.73 15.45
N ASN A 365 -6.06 1.69 15.65
CA ASN A 365 -5.15 0.95 14.77
C ASN A 365 -5.24 -0.58 14.94
N GLU A 366 -5.79 -1.04 16.06
CA GLU A 366 -5.90 -2.46 16.39
C GLU A 366 -7.27 -2.80 17.00
N SER A 367 -7.66 -4.07 16.90
CA SER A 367 -8.97 -4.61 17.34
C SER A 367 -9.18 -4.52 18.85
N PRO A 368 -10.30 -4.01 19.42
CA PRO A 368 -11.45 -3.51 18.69
C PRO A 368 -11.14 -2.17 18.03
N HIS A 369 -11.23 -2.16 16.71
CA HIS A 369 -10.87 -1.07 15.82
C HIS A 369 -11.83 0.10 15.93
N CYS A 370 -12.98 -0.08 16.58
CA CYS A 370 -13.85 1.04 16.87
C CYS A 370 -14.44 0.96 18.27
N VAL A 371 -14.30 2.05 19.02
CA VAL A 371 -14.85 2.21 20.38
C VAL A 371 -15.73 3.45 20.44
N SER A 372 -16.84 3.36 21.18
CA SER A 372 -17.73 4.48 21.45
C SER A 372 -17.35 5.14 22.77
N ILE A 373 -17.02 6.43 22.71
CA ILE A 373 -16.82 7.31 23.86
C ILE A 373 -17.74 8.50 23.65
N VAL A 374 -18.40 8.96 24.72
CA VAL A 374 -19.30 10.11 24.75
C VAL A 374 -19.05 10.89 26.04
N GLY A 375 -18.63 12.15 25.94
CA GLY A 375 -18.33 13.02 27.09
C GLY A 375 -17.17 12.50 27.95
N GLY A 376 -16.21 11.82 27.33
CA GLY A 376 -15.09 11.15 28.00
C GLY A 376 -15.44 9.77 28.56
N HIS A 377 -16.68 9.32 28.50
CA HIS A 377 -17.07 8.02 29.04
C HIS A 377 -17.26 7.02 27.91
N LEU A 378 -16.67 5.81 27.98
CA LEU A 378 -17.09 4.80 27.03
C LEU A 378 -18.56 4.40 27.25
N LYS A 379 -19.36 4.58 26.19
CA LYS A 379 -20.82 4.56 26.23
C LYS A 379 -21.39 3.52 25.26
N PRO A 380 -22.07 2.48 25.78
CA PRO A 380 -22.62 1.42 24.95
C PRO A 380 -23.53 1.98 23.86
N LEU A 381 -23.31 1.52 22.63
CA LEU A 381 -24.17 1.84 21.50
C LEU A 381 -24.92 0.60 21.04
N VAL A 382 -26.06 0.85 20.38
CA VAL A 382 -26.87 -0.18 19.74
C VAL A 382 -27.10 0.22 18.29
N GLY A 383 -27.01 -0.74 17.37
CA GLY A 383 -27.33 -0.56 15.97
C GLY A 383 -26.17 -0.06 15.13
N TRP A 384 -26.50 0.44 13.94
CA TRP A 384 -25.53 0.99 12.99
C TRP A 384 -25.14 2.42 13.35
N HIS A 385 -23.84 2.67 13.39
CA HIS A 385 -23.23 3.99 13.56
C HIS A 385 -22.23 4.25 12.43
N THR A 386 -21.98 5.53 12.14
CA THR A 386 -20.99 5.95 11.16
C THR A 386 -19.79 6.51 11.90
N ASP A 387 -18.61 5.95 11.63
CA ASP A 387 -17.37 6.42 12.24
C ASP A 387 -16.88 7.75 11.62
N PRO A 388 -15.88 8.43 12.21
CA PRO A 388 -15.36 9.68 11.68
C PRO A 388 -14.80 9.60 10.24
N ALA A 389 -14.46 8.40 9.76
CA ALA A 389 -14.01 8.17 8.38
C ALA A 389 -15.17 7.92 7.40
N GLY A 390 -16.42 7.93 7.87
CA GLY A 390 -17.61 7.72 7.06
C GLY A 390 -17.99 6.24 6.88
N ASN A 391 -17.35 5.31 7.58
CA ASN A 391 -17.66 3.90 7.48
C ASN A 391 -18.78 3.48 8.44
N ARG A 392 -19.60 2.53 8.01
CA ARG A 392 -20.67 1.97 8.85
C ARG A 392 -20.16 0.80 9.69
N ARG A 393 -20.46 0.87 10.98
CA ARG A 393 -20.08 -0.11 12.01
C ARG A 393 -21.28 -0.46 12.86
N TYR A 394 -21.34 -1.67 13.39
CA TYR A 394 -22.46 -2.13 14.19
C TYR A 394 -22.07 -2.31 15.65
N PHE A 395 -22.93 -1.91 16.58
CA PHE A 395 -22.74 -2.12 18.02
C PHE A 395 -23.93 -2.91 18.59
N ASP A 396 -23.66 -3.90 19.45
CA ASP A 396 -24.66 -4.76 20.08
C ASP A 396 -24.75 -4.53 21.60
N ASP A 397 -25.20 -3.33 21.99
CA ASP A 397 -25.20 -2.89 23.39
C ASP A 397 -23.79 -2.95 23.99
N SER A 398 -22.84 -2.40 23.22
CA SER A 398 -21.42 -2.58 23.46
C SER A 398 -20.62 -1.29 23.31
N CYS A 399 -19.53 -1.30 24.08
CA CYS A 399 -18.25 -0.64 23.84
C CYS A 399 -17.83 -0.35 22.44
N PHE A 400 -17.85 -1.46 21.75
CA PHE A 400 -16.91 -1.83 20.75
C PHE A 400 -17.73 -2.30 19.57
N ALA A 401 -17.33 -1.88 18.39
CA ALA A 401 -17.99 -2.35 17.19
C ALA A 401 -17.85 -3.87 17.09
N ALA A 402 -18.88 -4.50 16.52
CA ALA A 402 -18.84 -5.89 16.10
C ALA A 402 -17.74 -6.09 15.05
N GLU A 403 -16.97 -7.17 15.19
CA GLU A 403 -15.90 -7.55 14.27
C GLU A 403 -15.97 -9.04 13.95
N SER A 404 -15.53 -9.42 12.75
CA SER A 404 -15.41 -10.80 12.25
C SER A 404 -16.66 -11.66 12.48
N ARG A 405 -17.86 -11.12 12.25
CA ARG A 405 -19.10 -11.87 12.51
C ARG A 405 -20.30 -11.42 11.69
N TRP A 406 -21.30 -12.30 11.68
CA TRP A 406 -22.64 -11.98 11.20
C TRP A 406 -23.41 -11.15 12.21
N VAL A 407 -24.06 -10.11 11.72
CA VAL A 407 -24.98 -9.24 12.46
C VAL A 407 -26.37 -9.37 11.87
N SER A 408 -27.37 -9.54 12.74
CA SER A 408 -28.79 -9.46 12.35
C SER A 408 -29.35 -8.11 12.77
N ALA A 409 -29.70 -7.28 11.80
CA ALA A 409 -30.25 -5.92 12.02
C ALA A 409 -31.23 -5.58 10.90
N ASP A 410 -32.13 -4.62 11.08
CA ASP A 410 -32.99 -4.07 10.02
C ASP A 410 -33.70 -5.13 9.13
N GLY A 411 -34.12 -6.26 9.74
CA GLY A 411 -34.74 -7.37 9.04
C GLY A 411 -33.84 -8.07 8.01
N GLY A 412 -32.53 -8.07 8.20
CA GLY A 412 -31.54 -8.68 7.32
C GLY A 412 -30.29 -9.16 8.05
N ARG A 413 -29.39 -9.79 7.29
CA ARG A 413 -28.07 -10.22 7.77
C ARG A 413 -26.99 -9.41 7.08
N TYR A 414 -25.97 -9.06 7.86
CA TYR A 414 -24.82 -8.25 7.45
C TYR A 414 -23.56 -8.95 7.93
N TRP A 415 -22.47 -8.83 7.18
CA TRP A 415 -21.17 -9.27 7.64
C TRP A 415 -20.34 -8.04 7.98
N VAL A 416 -19.74 -8.05 9.17
CA VAL A 416 -18.70 -7.10 9.54
C VAL A 416 -17.35 -7.83 9.55
N ASP A 417 -16.36 -7.26 8.87
CA ASP A 417 -15.02 -7.84 8.75
C ASP A 417 -14.19 -7.67 10.03
N ALA A 418 -12.91 -8.06 9.98
CA ALA A 418 -11.98 -8.00 11.11
C ALA A 418 -11.75 -6.57 11.60
N GLU A 419 -11.84 -5.60 10.70
CA GLU A 419 -11.76 -4.19 11.00
C GLU A 419 -13.10 -3.62 11.43
N GLY A 420 -14.18 -4.41 11.50
CA GLY A 420 -15.53 -4.02 11.92
C GLY A 420 -16.35 -3.29 10.87
N LEU A 421 -15.93 -3.32 9.60
CA LEU A 421 -16.57 -2.67 8.48
C LEU A 421 -17.61 -3.57 7.84
N VAL A 422 -18.77 -3.00 7.48
CA VAL A 422 -19.82 -3.75 6.81
C VAL A 422 -19.48 -4.05 5.35
N ALA A 423 -19.53 -5.32 4.96
CA ALA A 423 -19.44 -5.72 3.55
C ALA A 423 -20.64 -5.16 2.76
N SER A 424 -20.40 -4.51 1.62
CA SER A 424 -21.47 -3.89 0.83
C SER A 424 -21.16 -3.78 -0.67
N GLY A 425 -22.22 -3.64 -1.48
CA GLY A 425 -22.14 -3.26 -2.89
C GLY A 425 -21.53 -4.29 -3.83
N GLY A 426 -21.44 -5.55 -3.44
CA GLY A 426 -20.75 -6.58 -4.21
C GLY A 426 -20.47 -7.84 -3.41
N THR A 427 -19.41 -8.54 -3.78
CA THR A 427 -19.02 -9.78 -3.11
C THR A 427 -17.97 -9.53 -2.04
N ALA A 428 -18.05 -10.29 -0.95
CA ALA A 428 -16.98 -10.36 0.04
C ALA A 428 -16.67 -11.82 0.36
N LYS A 429 -15.41 -12.08 0.70
CA LYS A 429 -14.95 -13.39 1.17
C LYS A 429 -15.09 -13.43 2.69
N MET A 430 -15.72 -14.48 3.19
CA MET A 430 -15.91 -14.73 4.61
C MET A 430 -14.72 -15.53 5.16
N ASP A 431 -14.57 -15.57 6.48
CA ASP A 431 -13.46 -16.27 7.16
C ASP A 431 -13.46 -17.78 6.91
N ASP A 432 -14.64 -18.38 6.67
CA ASP A 432 -14.79 -19.78 6.28
C ASP A 432 -14.35 -20.05 4.81
N GLY A 433 -13.81 -19.03 4.13
CA GLY A 433 -13.35 -19.06 2.75
C GLY A 433 -14.45 -18.91 1.71
N SER A 434 -15.73 -18.91 2.11
CA SER A 434 -16.84 -18.82 1.19
C SER A 434 -17.13 -17.36 0.77
N MET A 435 -17.68 -17.17 -0.43
CA MET A 435 -18.01 -15.84 -0.94
C MET A 435 -19.51 -15.56 -0.74
N ARG A 436 -19.86 -14.33 -0.35
CA ARG A 436 -21.24 -13.85 -0.19
C ARG A 436 -21.46 -12.59 -1.01
N LEU A 437 -22.71 -12.34 -1.38
CA LEU A 437 -23.13 -11.17 -2.16
C LEU A 437 -23.96 -10.23 -1.29
N PHE A 438 -23.62 -8.95 -1.27
CA PHE A 438 -24.26 -7.92 -0.46
C PHE A 438 -24.78 -6.79 -1.35
N ASP A 439 -25.96 -6.26 -1.02
CA ASP A 439 -26.50 -5.09 -1.71
C ASP A 439 -25.75 -3.80 -1.35
N ALA A 440 -26.12 -2.67 -1.96
CA ALA A 440 -25.47 -1.38 -1.71
C ALA A 440 -25.58 -0.92 -0.24
N GLY A 441 -26.56 -1.40 0.53
CA GLY A 441 -26.72 -1.12 1.96
C GLY A 441 -25.98 -2.09 2.86
N GLY A 442 -25.33 -3.11 2.30
CA GLY A 442 -24.60 -4.16 3.00
C GLY A 442 -25.44 -5.36 3.41
N LYS A 443 -26.72 -5.41 3.03
CA LYS A 443 -27.59 -6.53 3.37
C LYS A 443 -27.25 -7.72 2.48
N LEU A 444 -27.12 -8.90 3.08
CA LEU A 444 -26.90 -10.15 2.37
C LEU A 444 -28.01 -10.40 1.35
N VAL A 445 -27.63 -10.71 0.11
CA VAL A 445 -28.54 -11.16 -0.94
C VAL A 445 -28.82 -12.65 -0.75
N GLU A 446 -30.05 -12.97 -0.35
CA GLU A 446 -30.41 -14.34 0.04
C GLU A 446 -31.02 -15.18 -1.11
N GLY A 447 -30.91 -16.51 -0.92
CA GLY A 447 -31.47 -17.54 -1.79
C GLY A 447 -30.52 -17.98 -2.91
N SER A 448 -31.00 -18.91 -3.74
CA SER A 448 -30.23 -19.53 -4.82
C SER A 448 -30.56 -18.98 -6.21
N GLY A 449 -29.72 -19.33 -7.18
CA GLY A 449 -29.90 -19.02 -8.60
C GLY A 449 -29.24 -17.72 -9.02
N TRP A 450 -29.56 -17.28 -10.23
CA TRP A 450 -28.99 -16.06 -10.83
C TRP A 450 -29.49 -14.81 -10.10
N LYS A 451 -28.56 -13.92 -9.75
CA LYS A 451 -28.82 -12.61 -9.16
C LYS A 451 -28.17 -11.53 -10.02
N LEU A 452 -28.92 -10.48 -10.29
CA LEU A 452 -28.43 -9.27 -10.97
C LEU A 452 -28.21 -8.19 -9.91
N LEU A 453 -26.97 -7.74 -9.74
CA LEU A 453 -26.62 -6.65 -8.84
C LEU A 453 -25.73 -5.66 -9.59
N SER A 454 -26.10 -4.38 -9.61
CA SER A 454 -25.33 -3.32 -10.27
C SER A 454 -24.92 -3.64 -11.71
N GLY A 455 -25.82 -4.26 -12.47
CA GLY A 455 -25.59 -4.64 -13.88
C GLY A 455 -24.71 -5.89 -14.09
N ARG A 456 -24.32 -6.59 -13.02
CA ARG A 456 -23.51 -7.81 -13.07
C ARG A 456 -24.30 -9.02 -12.59
N TYR A 457 -24.09 -10.16 -13.24
CA TYR A 457 -24.72 -11.42 -12.86
C TYR A 457 -23.82 -12.23 -11.94
N TYR A 458 -24.43 -12.79 -10.90
CA TYR A 458 -23.83 -13.70 -9.94
C TYR A 458 -24.71 -14.95 -9.85
N LEU A 459 -24.11 -16.10 -9.53
CA LEU A 459 -24.84 -17.35 -9.33
C LEU A 459 -24.71 -17.80 -7.89
N LEU A 460 -25.82 -17.98 -7.18
CA LEU A 460 -25.82 -18.36 -5.77
C LEU A 460 -26.29 -19.80 -5.53
N ASP A 461 -25.73 -20.47 -4.53
CA ASP A 461 -26.21 -21.76 -4.03
C ASP A 461 -27.39 -21.60 -3.04
N ARG A 462 -27.86 -22.73 -2.47
CA ARG A 462 -29.00 -22.73 -1.52
C ARG A 462 -28.71 -22.05 -0.19
N ASP A 463 -27.43 -21.93 0.17
CA ASP A 463 -26.97 -21.27 1.39
C ASP A 463 -26.60 -19.80 1.14
N SER A 464 -26.94 -19.27 -0.04
CA SER A 464 -26.61 -17.91 -0.50
C SER A 464 -25.10 -17.67 -0.67
N ARG A 465 -24.31 -18.73 -0.90
CA ARG A 465 -22.91 -18.60 -1.29
C ARG A 465 -22.80 -18.28 -2.77
N VAL A 466 -21.89 -17.38 -3.13
CA VAL A 466 -21.56 -17.10 -4.53
C VAL A 466 -20.74 -18.26 -5.09
N LEU A 467 -21.27 -18.90 -6.13
CA LEU A 467 -20.56 -19.91 -6.89
C LEU A 467 -19.53 -19.26 -7.80
N ILE A 468 -18.35 -19.88 -7.88
CA ILE A 468 -17.21 -19.40 -8.68
C ILE A 468 -16.71 -20.51 -9.61
N GLY A 469 -15.91 -20.12 -10.62
CA GLY A 469 -15.38 -21.01 -11.64
C GLY A 469 -16.44 -21.52 -12.62
N TRP A 470 -16.21 -22.71 -13.17
CA TRP A 470 -17.10 -23.33 -14.15
C TRP A 470 -18.37 -23.88 -13.51
N GLN A 471 -19.53 -23.42 -13.99
CA GLN A 471 -20.84 -23.80 -13.47
C GLN A 471 -21.76 -24.24 -14.61
N ARG A 472 -22.48 -25.35 -14.42
CA ARG A 472 -23.43 -25.87 -15.41
C ARG A 472 -24.87 -25.61 -14.96
N VAL A 473 -25.61 -24.81 -15.72
CA VAL A 473 -26.98 -24.40 -15.39
C VAL A 473 -27.86 -24.53 -16.64
N GLY A 474 -28.98 -25.26 -16.54
CA GLY A 474 -29.93 -25.37 -17.64
C GLY A 474 -29.37 -26.02 -18.92
N GLY A 475 -28.31 -26.83 -18.80
CA GLY A 475 -27.62 -27.47 -19.93
C GLY A 475 -26.42 -26.69 -20.45
N ASP A 476 -26.39 -25.38 -20.25
CA ASP A 476 -25.29 -24.48 -20.61
C ASP A 476 -24.21 -24.43 -19.53
N THR A 477 -23.00 -24.05 -19.93
CA THR A 477 -21.84 -23.88 -19.06
C THR A 477 -21.47 -22.40 -19.00
N TYR A 478 -21.24 -21.90 -17.78
CA TYR A 478 -20.92 -20.51 -17.46
C TYR A 478 -19.61 -20.47 -16.69
N TYR A 479 -18.91 -19.34 -16.74
CA TYR A 479 -17.74 -19.10 -15.92
C TYR A 479 -18.01 -17.90 -15.00
N LEU A 480 -17.87 -18.12 -13.70
CA LEU A 480 -18.00 -17.10 -12.67
C LEU A 480 -16.57 -16.78 -12.21
N ASP A 481 -16.16 -15.52 -12.31
CA ASP A 481 -14.81 -15.10 -11.98
C ASP A 481 -14.43 -15.50 -10.54
N PRO A 482 -13.31 -16.22 -10.31
CA PRO A 482 -12.97 -16.72 -8.97
C PRO A 482 -12.68 -15.65 -7.92
N GLN A 483 -12.35 -14.42 -8.33
CA GLN A 483 -12.02 -13.34 -7.40
C GLN A 483 -13.25 -12.51 -7.05
N THR A 484 -14.14 -12.31 -8.01
CA THR A 484 -15.26 -11.37 -7.90
C THR A 484 -16.62 -12.05 -7.90
N GLY A 485 -16.73 -13.30 -8.35
CA GLY A 485 -17.98 -14.03 -8.53
C GLY A 485 -18.84 -13.56 -9.71
N VAL A 486 -18.34 -12.62 -10.51
CA VAL A 486 -19.07 -12.05 -11.64
C VAL A 486 -19.08 -13.05 -12.81
N MET A 487 -20.24 -13.23 -13.43
CA MET A 487 -20.37 -14.02 -14.65
C MET A 487 -19.58 -13.39 -15.80
N ALA A 488 -18.64 -14.15 -16.36
CA ALA A 488 -17.82 -13.72 -17.46
C ALA A 488 -18.58 -13.68 -18.79
N THR A 489 -18.18 -12.75 -19.65
CA THR A 489 -18.64 -12.63 -21.05
C THR A 489 -17.44 -12.25 -21.93
N GLY A 490 -17.52 -12.52 -23.23
CA GLY A 490 -16.43 -12.33 -24.18
C GLY A 490 -15.28 -13.32 -23.98
N TRP A 491 -14.08 -12.93 -24.41
CA TRP A 491 -12.86 -13.71 -24.21
C TRP A 491 -12.49 -13.76 -22.73
N THR A 492 -12.39 -14.97 -22.20
CA THR A 492 -12.04 -15.22 -20.79
C THR A 492 -10.95 -16.28 -20.73
N LYS A 493 -9.88 -15.96 -20.00
CA LYS A 493 -8.83 -16.92 -19.70
C LYS A 493 -9.19 -17.65 -18.41
N ALA A 494 -9.26 -18.98 -18.45
CA ALA A 494 -9.52 -19.80 -17.27
C ALA A 494 -8.47 -20.91 -17.18
N GLY A 495 -7.58 -20.80 -16.19
CA GLY A 495 -6.34 -21.58 -16.19
C GLY A 495 -5.42 -21.12 -17.32
N ASP A 496 -4.89 -22.08 -18.08
CA ASP A 496 -3.98 -21.81 -19.20
C ASP A 496 -4.71 -21.56 -20.53
N ASP A 497 -5.99 -21.91 -20.61
CA ASP A 497 -6.77 -21.88 -21.83
C ASP A 497 -7.65 -20.62 -21.96
N TRP A 498 -7.93 -20.24 -23.21
CA TRP A 498 -8.87 -19.18 -23.56
C TRP A 498 -10.22 -19.77 -23.97
N TYR A 499 -11.29 -19.09 -23.55
CA TYR A 499 -12.66 -19.45 -23.85
C TYR A 499 -13.42 -18.22 -24.32
N TRP A 500 -14.46 -18.42 -25.11
CA TRP A 500 -15.42 -17.38 -25.45
C TRP A 500 -16.73 -17.62 -24.72
N LEU A 501 -17.17 -16.66 -23.92
CA LEU A 501 -18.44 -16.66 -23.22
C LEU A 501 -19.36 -15.71 -23.99
N ARG A 502 -20.52 -16.19 -24.45
CA ARG A 502 -21.47 -15.37 -25.20
C ARG A 502 -21.98 -14.20 -24.34
N PRO A 503 -22.64 -13.18 -24.90
CA PRO A 503 -23.19 -12.07 -24.12
C PRO A 503 -24.16 -12.50 -23.00
N ASN A 504 -24.83 -13.64 -23.15
CA ASN A 504 -25.68 -14.24 -22.12
C ASN A 504 -24.90 -15.11 -21.11
N GLY A 505 -23.57 -15.16 -21.20
CA GLY A 505 -22.67 -15.93 -20.34
C GLY A 505 -22.40 -17.38 -20.77
N ALA A 506 -23.19 -17.94 -21.70
CA ALA A 506 -23.03 -19.34 -22.10
C ALA A 506 -21.72 -19.55 -22.90
N ARG A 507 -20.95 -20.57 -22.53
CA ARG A 507 -19.68 -20.91 -23.19
C ARG A 507 -19.89 -21.32 -24.66
N GLY A 508 -19.19 -20.63 -25.56
CA GLY A 508 -19.14 -20.95 -26.98
C GLY A 508 -18.38 -22.25 -27.27
N SER A 509 -18.63 -22.82 -28.44
CA SER A 509 -17.92 -23.98 -28.97
C SER A 509 -17.98 -23.98 -30.50
N GLY A 510 -17.02 -24.65 -31.16
CA GLY A 510 -16.88 -24.66 -32.61
C GLY A 510 -16.31 -23.36 -33.19
N TRP A 511 -16.70 -23.06 -34.43
CA TRP A 511 -16.24 -21.87 -35.14
C TRP A 511 -16.78 -20.59 -34.50
N LEU A 512 -15.88 -19.64 -34.24
CA LEU A 512 -16.20 -18.30 -33.73
C LEU A 512 -15.65 -17.25 -34.70
N ASN A 513 -16.52 -16.34 -35.16
CA ASN A 513 -16.08 -15.10 -35.80
C ASN A 513 -16.20 -13.97 -34.77
N ASP A 514 -15.07 -13.39 -34.39
CA ASP A 514 -15.03 -12.20 -33.56
C ASP A 514 -14.43 -11.06 -34.40
N ARG A 515 -15.30 -10.11 -34.79
CA ARG A 515 -14.92 -8.91 -35.56
C ARG A 515 -14.10 -9.20 -36.82
N GLY A 516 -14.41 -10.28 -37.54
CA GLY A 516 -13.76 -10.67 -38.79
C GLY A 516 -12.59 -11.65 -38.63
N ALA A 517 -12.07 -11.85 -37.41
CA ALA A 517 -11.11 -12.91 -37.12
C ALA A 517 -11.84 -14.22 -36.78
N TRP A 518 -11.35 -15.33 -37.34
CA TRP A 518 -11.91 -16.65 -37.09
C TRP A 518 -11.07 -17.42 -36.08
N TYR A 519 -11.74 -18.10 -35.16
CA TYR A 519 -11.16 -18.95 -34.13
C TYR A 519 -11.90 -20.28 -34.14
N PHE A 520 -11.28 -21.31 -33.57
CA PHE A 520 -11.96 -22.56 -33.31
C PHE A 520 -11.89 -22.89 -31.83
N LEU A 521 -13.05 -22.99 -31.21
CA LEU A 521 -13.23 -23.43 -29.84
C LEU A 521 -13.52 -24.92 -29.85
N ASP A 522 -12.82 -25.71 -29.03
CA ASP A 522 -13.08 -27.14 -28.96
C ASP A 522 -14.56 -27.45 -28.68
N ARG A 523 -15.12 -28.44 -29.37
CA ARG A 523 -16.57 -28.69 -29.32
C ARG A 523 -17.03 -29.20 -27.96
N SER A 524 -16.15 -29.88 -27.22
CA SER A 524 -16.47 -30.48 -25.92
C SER A 524 -16.11 -29.55 -24.76
N SER A 525 -14.88 -29.07 -24.74
CA SER A 525 -14.31 -28.25 -23.66
C SER A 525 -14.47 -26.74 -23.89
N GLY A 526 -14.72 -26.28 -25.12
CA GLY A 526 -14.78 -24.86 -25.46
C GLY A 526 -13.43 -24.14 -25.47
N ALA A 527 -12.32 -24.85 -25.18
CA ALA A 527 -10.98 -24.26 -25.17
C ALA A 527 -10.57 -23.84 -26.58
N MET A 528 -10.07 -22.62 -26.72
CA MET A 528 -9.58 -22.07 -27.97
C MET A 528 -8.39 -22.89 -28.47
N GLN A 529 -8.50 -23.38 -29.70
CA GLN A 529 -7.47 -24.18 -30.33
C GLN A 529 -6.43 -23.30 -31.02
N VAL A 530 -5.18 -23.75 -30.98
CA VAL A 530 -4.03 -23.10 -31.62
C VAL A 530 -3.24 -24.12 -32.44
N GLY A 531 -2.46 -23.65 -33.42
CA GLY A 531 -1.64 -24.49 -34.28
C GLY A 531 -2.43 -25.24 -35.36
N TRP A 532 -1.89 -26.37 -35.82
CA TRP A 532 -2.51 -27.19 -36.86
C TRP A 532 -3.70 -27.97 -36.30
N LEU A 533 -4.86 -27.85 -36.97
CA LEU A 533 -6.08 -28.54 -36.56
C LEU A 533 -6.85 -29.07 -37.77
N ASN A 534 -7.37 -30.29 -37.66
CA ASN A 534 -8.30 -30.85 -38.62
C ASN A 534 -9.73 -30.62 -38.14
N VAL A 535 -10.52 -29.89 -38.93
CA VAL A 535 -11.94 -29.61 -38.64
C VAL A 535 -12.75 -30.03 -39.86
N ASP A 536 -13.71 -30.94 -39.64
CA ASP A 536 -14.66 -31.40 -40.64
C ASP A 536 -14.00 -31.84 -41.97
N GLY A 537 -12.88 -32.57 -41.86
CA GLY A 537 -12.13 -33.11 -43.01
C GLY A 537 -11.14 -32.14 -43.68
N SER A 538 -11.06 -30.88 -43.22
CA SER A 538 -10.11 -29.88 -43.72
C SER A 538 -9.08 -29.52 -42.67
N ARG A 539 -7.84 -29.23 -43.09
CA ARG A 539 -6.76 -28.82 -42.19
C ARG A 539 -6.57 -27.31 -42.20
N TYR A 540 -6.51 -26.71 -41.01
CA TYR A 540 -6.36 -25.28 -40.77
C TYR A 540 -5.13 -25.03 -39.90
N PHE A 541 -4.61 -23.81 -39.93
CA PHE A 541 -3.61 -23.35 -38.99
C PHE A 541 -4.15 -22.16 -38.23
N PHE A 542 -4.17 -22.26 -36.90
CA PHE A 542 -4.49 -21.16 -36.00
C PHE A 542 -3.17 -20.64 -35.43
N ASP A 543 -2.99 -19.33 -35.44
CA ASP A 543 -1.78 -18.70 -34.90
C ASP A 543 -1.55 -19.14 -33.44
N ARG A 544 -0.30 -19.48 -33.10
CA ARG A 544 0.03 -20.08 -31.80
C ARG A 544 -0.11 -19.11 -30.63
N GLY A 545 0.04 -17.81 -30.86
CA GLY A 545 -0.06 -16.79 -29.81
C GLY A 545 -1.47 -16.24 -29.65
N THR A 546 -2.18 -16.06 -30.76
CA THR A 546 -3.46 -15.34 -30.80
C THR A 546 -4.67 -16.23 -31.05
N GLY A 547 -4.48 -17.45 -31.56
CA GLY A 547 -5.57 -18.35 -31.96
C GLY A 547 -6.32 -17.94 -33.23
N VAL A 548 -5.88 -16.88 -33.92
CA VAL A 548 -6.51 -16.43 -35.17
C VAL A 548 -6.20 -17.43 -36.29
N MET A 549 -7.24 -17.87 -37.00
CA MET A 549 -7.12 -18.72 -38.18
C MET A 549 -6.34 -18.01 -39.29
N ALA A 550 -5.22 -18.59 -39.70
CA ALA A 550 -4.39 -18.04 -40.76
C ALA A 550 -5.06 -18.16 -42.14
N THR A 551 -4.81 -17.18 -43.00
CA THR A 551 -5.20 -17.16 -44.41
C THR A 551 -4.05 -16.60 -45.26
N GLY A 552 -4.04 -16.92 -46.55
CA GLY A 552 -2.96 -16.56 -47.48
C GLY A 552 -1.70 -17.41 -47.29
N TRP A 553 -0.57 -16.87 -47.75
CA TRP A 553 0.74 -17.47 -47.53
C TRP A 553 1.16 -17.35 -46.06
N THR A 554 1.39 -18.48 -45.40
CA THR A 554 1.79 -18.56 -43.99
C THR A 554 3.01 -19.44 -43.85
N LYS A 555 4.05 -18.94 -43.19
CA LYS A 555 5.25 -19.70 -42.87
C LYS A 555 5.12 -20.29 -41.46
N VAL A 556 5.12 -21.61 -41.37
CA VAL A 556 5.02 -22.34 -40.09
C VAL A 556 6.27 -23.20 -39.93
N ASP A 557 7.01 -22.98 -38.84
CA ASP A 557 8.25 -23.71 -38.52
C ASP A 557 9.22 -23.79 -39.73
N GLY A 558 9.40 -22.65 -40.42
CA GLY A 558 10.30 -22.53 -41.58
C GLY A 558 9.72 -22.98 -42.93
N THR A 559 8.54 -23.60 -42.95
CA THR A 559 7.90 -24.12 -44.17
C THR A 559 6.73 -23.24 -44.59
N TRP A 560 6.66 -22.89 -45.88
CA TRP A 560 5.54 -22.13 -46.43
C TRP A 560 4.34 -23.04 -46.71
N TYR A 561 3.16 -22.56 -46.36
CA TYR A 561 1.87 -23.13 -46.70
C TYR A 561 0.99 -22.03 -47.30
N TRP A 562 0.04 -22.43 -48.13
CA TRP A 562 -1.00 -21.52 -48.59
C TRP A 562 -2.35 -21.94 -47.99
N LEU A 563 -2.89 -21.07 -47.14
CA LEU A 563 -4.16 -21.24 -46.47
C LEU A 563 -5.19 -20.44 -47.26
N ARG A 564 -6.29 -21.05 -47.69
CA ARG A 564 -7.21 -20.43 -48.64
C ARG A 564 -7.72 -19.07 -48.13
N PRO A 565 -7.58 -17.96 -48.87
CA PRO A 565 -8.16 -16.67 -48.47
C PRO A 565 -9.68 -16.71 -48.55
N THR A 566 -10.33 -15.68 -47.99
CA THR A 566 -11.78 -15.48 -48.14
C THR A 566 -12.17 -15.45 -49.61
N GLY A 567 -13.24 -16.19 -49.97
CA GLY A 567 -13.74 -16.25 -51.34
C GLY A 567 -12.99 -17.22 -52.27
N SER A 568 -12.07 -18.04 -51.76
CA SER A 568 -11.43 -19.09 -52.55
C SER A 568 -12.46 -20.11 -53.08
N SER A 569 -12.43 -20.39 -54.38
CA SER A 569 -13.30 -21.38 -55.03
C SER A 569 -12.84 -22.83 -54.83
N TRP A 570 -11.70 -23.05 -54.19
CA TRP A 570 -10.99 -24.33 -54.14
C TRP A 570 -11.16 -25.10 -52.83
N GLY A 571 -12.01 -24.62 -51.92
CA GLY A 571 -12.28 -25.22 -50.61
C GLY A 571 -12.62 -24.18 -49.55
N PRO A 572 -12.87 -24.60 -48.30
CA PRO A 572 -13.24 -23.69 -47.21
C PRO A 572 -12.16 -22.62 -46.95
N GLN A 573 -12.56 -21.40 -46.58
CA GLN A 573 -11.63 -20.34 -46.15
C GLN A 573 -10.72 -20.85 -45.02
N GLY A 574 -9.43 -20.56 -45.10
CA GLY A 574 -8.41 -20.93 -44.12
C GLY A 574 -7.89 -22.36 -44.23
N SER A 575 -8.55 -23.23 -45.01
CA SER A 575 -8.08 -24.59 -45.19
C SER A 575 -6.82 -24.65 -46.07
N VAL A 576 -5.94 -25.61 -45.83
CA VAL A 576 -4.67 -25.76 -46.56
C VAL A 576 -4.89 -26.14 -48.03
N GLY A 577 -4.23 -25.43 -48.94
CA GLY A 577 -4.17 -25.78 -50.36
C GLY A 577 -3.12 -26.86 -50.65
N THR A 578 -3.34 -27.64 -51.70
CA THR A 578 -2.40 -28.67 -52.20
C THR A 578 -2.35 -28.62 -53.73
N GLY A 579 -1.27 -29.14 -54.33
CA GLY A 579 -1.07 -29.17 -55.77
C GLY A 579 -0.55 -27.85 -56.35
N TRP A 580 -0.78 -27.66 -57.65
CA TRP A 580 -0.39 -26.44 -58.37
C TRP A 580 -1.25 -25.24 -57.95
N LEU A 581 -0.60 -24.16 -57.53
CA LEU A 581 -1.22 -22.90 -57.15
C LEU A 581 -0.72 -21.79 -58.09
N GLN A 582 -1.64 -21.05 -58.69
CA GLN A 582 -1.32 -19.80 -59.37
C GLN A 582 -1.68 -18.62 -58.46
N ASP A 583 -0.67 -17.83 -58.09
CA ASP A 583 -0.83 -16.65 -57.25
C ASP A 583 0.09 -15.53 -57.75
N GLY A 584 -0.43 -14.30 -57.83
CA GLY A 584 0.33 -13.15 -58.34
C GLY A 584 0.94 -13.35 -59.74
N GLY A 585 0.29 -14.14 -60.62
CA GLY A 585 0.79 -14.47 -61.96
C GLY A 585 1.92 -15.50 -62.01
N ARG A 586 2.27 -16.13 -60.87
CA ARG A 586 3.31 -17.14 -60.76
C ARG A 586 2.73 -18.48 -60.34
N TRP A 587 3.40 -19.56 -60.72
CA TRP A 587 3.02 -20.91 -60.32
C TRP A 587 3.89 -21.39 -59.16
N TYR A 588 3.26 -22.07 -58.22
CA TYR A 588 3.89 -22.72 -57.06
C TYR A 588 3.36 -24.15 -56.98
N TYR A 589 4.14 -25.05 -56.37
CA TYR A 589 3.68 -26.41 -56.12
C TYR A 589 3.68 -26.71 -54.62
N LEU A 590 2.48 -26.98 -54.11
CA LEU A 590 2.24 -27.42 -52.74
C LEU A 590 2.13 -28.94 -52.73
N SER A 591 2.88 -29.60 -51.85
CA SER A 591 2.86 -31.06 -51.74
C SER A 591 1.50 -31.59 -51.26
N GLY A 592 1.36 -32.92 -51.16
CA GLY A 592 0.15 -33.53 -50.58
C GLY A 592 -0.08 -33.13 -49.11
N SER A 593 0.95 -32.69 -48.39
CA SER A 593 0.82 -32.13 -47.04
C SER A 593 0.53 -30.63 -47.05
N GLY A 594 0.49 -29.98 -48.21
CA GLY A 594 0.32 -28.54 -48.37
C GLY A 594 1.60 -27.72 -48.23
N ALA A 595 2.74 -28.36 -47.92
CA ALA A 595 4.02 -27.70 -47.84
C ALA A 595 4.48 -27.24 -49.23
N MET A 596 4.84 -25.97 -49.36
CA MET A 596 5.43 -25.43 -50.59
C MET A 596 6.78 -26.09 -50.85
N THR A 597 6.96 -26.56 -52.07
CA THR A 597 8.17 -27.24 -52.51
C THR A 597 9.15 -26.29 -53.20
N THR A 598 10.44 -26.64 -53.15
CA THR A 598 11.53 -25.98 -53.90
C THR A 598 12.37 -27.05 -54.60
N GLY A 599 13.26 -26.63 -55.50
CA GLY A 599 14.11 -27.50 -56.31
C GLY A 599 13.34 -28.27 -57.40
N TRP A 600 13.96 -29.34 -57.90
CA TRP A 600 13.37 -30.21 -58.93
C TRP A 600 12.23 -31.06 -58.36
N GLN A 601 11.06 -31.00 -59.01
CA GLN A 601 9.86 -31.74 -58.64
C GLN A 601 9.31 -32.49 -59.85
N ARG A 602 9.03 -33.78 -59.68
CA ARG A 602 8.40 -34.60 -60.74
C ARG A 602 6.91 -34.69 -60.50
N VAL A 603 6.13 -34.00 -61.33
CA VAL A 603 4.67 -33.90 -61.20
C VAL A 603 4.01 -34.33 -62.51
N GLY A 604 3.07 -35.27 -62.44
CA GLY A 604 2.36 -35.76 -63.64
C GLY A 604 3.28 -36.35 -64.72
N GLY A 605 4.44 -36.89 -64.34
CA GLY A 605 5.42 -37.50 -65.25
C GLY A 605 6.48 -36.55 -65.81
N ALA A 606 6.29 -35.23 -65.72
CA ALA A 606 7.26 -34.22 -66.15
C ALA A 606 8.05 -33.64 -64.96
N TRP A 607 9.26 -33.16 -65.23
CA TRP A 607 10.09 -32.45 -64.26
C TRP A 607 9.83 -30.95 -64.32
N TYR A 608 9.72 -30.31 -63.17
CA TYR A 608 9.57 -28.88 -63.00
C TYR A 608 10.63 -28.42 -62.00
N TRP A 609 11.07 -27.18 -62.11
CA TRP A 609 12.00 -26.59 -61.14
C TRP A 609 11.33 -25.44 -60.41
N LEU A 610 11.27 -25.53 -59.10
CA LEU A 610 10.70 -24.53 -58.20
C LEU A 610 11.86 -23.78 -57.54
N ARG A 611 11.86 -22.46 -57.64
CA ARG A 611 13.01 -21.63 -57.22
C ARG A 611 13.40 -21.89 -55.75
N PRO A 612 14.68 -22.16 -55.43
CA PRO A 612 15.14 -22.20 -54.05
C PRO A 612 15.11 -20.80 -53.42
N THR A 613 15.23 -20.72 -52.10
CA THR A 613 15.19 -19.47 -51.32
C THR A 613 16.20 -18.41 -51.80
N SER A 614 17.31 -18.83 -52.38
CA SER A 614 18.40 -17.97 -52.87
C SER A 614 18.32 -17.61 -54.37
N SER A 615 17.23 -17.94 -55.06
CA SER A 615 17.15 -17.69 -56.51
C SER A 615 17.08 -16.18 -56.83
N PRO A 616 17.96 -15.66 -57.71
CA PRO A 616 17.89 -14.26 -58.14
C PRO A 616 16.78 -14.01 -59.18
N TYR A 617 16.12 -15.07 -59.68
CA TYR A 617 15.24 -15.03 -60.85
C TYR A 617 13.75 -14.95 -60.51
N GLY A 618 13.39 -14.82 -59.23
CA GLY A 618 12.01 -14.78 -58.76
C GLY A 618 11.88 -15.21 -57.31
N PRO A 619 10.69 -15.09 -56.71
CA PRO A 619 10.48 -15.45 -55.32
C PRO A 619 10.67 -16.96 -55.10
N GLU A 620 11.05 -17.30 -53.86
CA GLU A 620 11.13 -18.68 -53.36
C GLU A 620 9.88 -19.49 -53.76
N GLY A 621 10.10 -20.73 -54.20
CA GLY A 621 9.04 -21.68 -54.56
C GLY A 621 8.37 -21.42 -55.91
N SER A 622 8.60 -20.28 -56.57
CA SER A 622 7.97 -20.02 -57.87
C SER A 622 8.60 -20.87 -58.98
N MET A 623 7.76 -21.37 -59.89
CA MET A 623 8.14 -22.24 -60.99
C MET A 623 9.01 -21.52 -62.03
N GLY A 624 10.13 -22.13 -62.40
CA GLY A 624 11.03 -21.67 -63.46
C GLY A 624 10.47 -21.92 -64.85
N THR A 625 10.87 -21.08 -65.81
CA THR A 625 10.66 -21.28 -67.25
C THR A 625 11.93 -20.80 -67.98
N GLY A 626 12.15 -21.26 -69.21
CA GLY A 626 13.32 -20.93 -70.02
C GLY A 626 14.59 -21.68 -69.61
N TRP A 627 15.75 -21.14 -69.98
CA TRP A 627 17.05 -21.71 -69.63
C TRP A 627 17.32 -21.58 -68.13
N LEU A 628 17.81 -22.67 -67.53
CA LEU A 628 18.15 -22.79 -66.12
C LEU A 628 19.58 -23.33 -65.99
N ASP A 629 20.42 -22.63 -65.24
CA ASP A 629 21.72 -23.13 -64.78
C ASP A 629 21.57 -23.68 -63.35
N ASP A 630 21.79 -24.98 -63.20
CA ASP A 630 21.80 -25.68 -61.91
C ASP A 630 23.18 -26.28 -61.67
N GLY A 631 24.01 -25.56 -60.92
CA GLY A 631 25.36 -26.00 -60.56
C GLY A 631 26.31 -26.19 -61.75
N GLY A 632 26.17 -25.41 -62.83
CA GLY A 632 26.97 -25.50 -64.06
C GLY A 632 26.39 -26.43 -65.11
N THR A 633 25.29 -27.12 -64.81
CA THR A 633 24.53 -27.92 -65.78
C THR A 633 23.33 -27.12 -66.27
N TRP A 634 23.24 -26.94 -67.58
CA TRP A 634 22.14 -26.19 -68.20
C TRP A 634 20.95 -27.10 -68.52
N TYR A 635 19.76 -26.60 -68.26
CA TYR A 635 18.46 -27.22 -68.58
C TYR A 635 17.58 -26.20 -69.29
N HIS A 636 16.57 -26.65 -70.02
CA HIS A 636 15.52 -25.76 -70.53
C HIS A 636 14.15 -26.23 -70.05
N LEU A 637 13.39 -25.29 -69.51
CA LEU A 637 12.02 -25.45 -69.06
C LEU A 637 11.09 -24.76 -70.08
N SER A 638 10.09 -25.47 -70.56
CA SER A 638 9.10 -24.93 -71.51
C SER A 638 8.25 -23.80 -70.90
N GLY A 639 7.34 -23.21 -71.67
CA GLY A 639 6.44 -22.16 -71.17
C GLY A 639 5.48 -22.63 -70.07
N SER A 640 5.20 -23.94 -69.99
CA SER A 640 4.44 -24.54 -68.88
C SER A 640 5.32 -24.89 -67.68
N GLY A 641 6.64 -24.69 -67.77
CA GLY A 641 7.64 -25.08 -66.76
C GLY A 641 8.10 -26.52 -66.82
N ALA A 642 7.52 -27.36 -67.70
CA ALA A 642 7.98 -28.74 -67.89
C ALA A 642 9.36 -28.75 -68.55
N MET A 643 10.29 -29.54 -68.01
CA MET A 643 11.66 -29.72 -68.52
C MET A 643 11.66 -30.39 -69.89
N ASP A 644 12.29 -29.74 -70.85
CA ASP A 644 12.47 -30.28 -72.21
C ASP A 644 13.57 -31.36 -72.23
N THR A 645 13.42 -32.32 -73.13
CA THR A 645 14.43 -33.33 -73.45
C THR A 645 14.53 -33.50 -74.98
N GLY A 646 15.66 -34.00 -75.47
CA GLY A 646 15.91 -34.16 -76.90
C GLY A 646 16.33 -32.88 -77.61
N TRP A 647 16.05 -32.78 -78.91
CA TRP A 647 16.40 -31.62 -79.73
C TRP A 647 15.50 -30.42 -79.42
N LEU A 648 16.11 -29.31 -79.01
CA LEU A 648 15.44 -28.05 -78.72
C LEU A 648 15.89 -26.97 -79.71
N LYS A 649 14.94 -26.29 -80.37
CA LYS A 649 15.22 -25.09 -81.17
C LYS A 649 14.87 -23.82 -80.39
N LYS A 650 15.85 -22.97 -80.10
CA LYS A 650 15.66 -21.72 -79.35
C LYS A 650 16.54 -20.61 -79.92
N GLY A 651 15.97 -19.42 -80.14
CA GLY A 651 16.74 -18.27 -80.63
C GLY A 651 17.42 -18.47 -81.99
N GLY A 652 16.88 -19.36 -82.84
CA GLY A 652 17.47 -19.69 -84.14
C GLY A 652 18.46 -20.86 -84.13
N SER A 653 18.97 -21.23 -82.96
CA SER A 653 19.94 -22.33 -82.78
C SER A 653 19.28 -23.62 -82.30
N TRP A 654 19.90 -24.76 -82.61
CA TRP A 654 19.52 -26.07 -82.08
C TRP A 654 20.43 -26.45 -80.91
N TYR A 655 19.86 -27.11 -79.92
CA TYR A 655 20.52 -27.62 -78.73
C TYR A 655 20.09 -29.06 -78.50
N TRP A 656 20.94 -29.87 -77.85
CA TRP A 656 20.60 -31.24 -77.47
C TRP A 656 20.52 -31.36 -75.95
N LEU A 657 19.34 -31.72 -75.44
CA LEU A 657 19.11 -32.03 -74.03
C LEU A 657 19.06 -33.55 -73.88
N ALA A 658 19.87 -34.11 -72.99
CA ALA A 658 19.85 -35.55 -72.71
C ALA A 658 18.50 -36.00 -72.14
N SER A 659 18.29 -37.31 -71.96
CA SER A 659 17.09 -37.83 -71.28
C SER A 659 16.95 -37.35 -69.83
N SER A 660 18.06 -36.95 -69.21
CA SER A 660 18.08 -36.28 -67.89
C SER A 660 17.73 -34.79 -67.96
N GLY A 661 17.54 -34.22 -69.15
CA GLY A 661 17.34 -32.79 -69.39
C GLY A 661 18.61 -31.96 -69.49
N ALA A 662 19.77 -32.52 -69.12
CA ALA A 662 21.05 -31.81 -69.16
C ALA A 662 21.45 -31.47 -70.60
N MET A 663 21.70 -30.19 -70.85
CA MET A 663 22.21 -29.69 -72.12
C MET A 663 23.61 -30.23 -72.37
N GLN A 664 23.81 -30.82 -73.54
CA GLN A 664 25.08 -31.38 -73.95
C GLN A 664 25.90 -30.39 -74.75
N VAL A 665 27.22 -30.49 -74.60
CA VAL A 665 28.22 -29.78 -75.41
C VAL A 665 29.22 -30.78 -75.99
N GLY A 666 30.01 -30.36 -76.98
CA GLY A 666 30.97 -31.19 -77.68
C GLY A 666 30.33 -32.17 -78.66
N TRP A 667 31.05 -33.26 -78.98
CA TRP A 667 30.60 -34.31 -79.89
C TRP A 667 29.50 -35.17 -79.25
N GLN A 668 28.37 -35.32 -79.95
CA GLN A 668 27.22 -36.10 -79.48
C GLN A 668 26.71 -37.01 -80.60
N ARG A 669 26.47 -38.28 -80.26
CA ARG A 669 25.90 -39.26 -81.19
C ARG A 669 24.43 -39.48 -80.89
N VAL A 670 23.56 -38.95 -81.75
CA VAL A 670 22.10 -38.98 -81.57
C VAL A 670 21.47 -39.75 -82.74
N GLY A 671 20.71 -40.81 -82.44
CA GLY A 671 20.05 -41.63 -83.46
C GLY A 671 21.03 -42.23 -84.49
N GLY A 672 22.27 -42.53 -84.07
CA GLY A 672 23.33 -43.06 -84.94
C GLY A 672 24.17 -42.02 -85.68
N THR A 673 23.74 -40.75 -85.72
CA THR A 673 24.43 -39.65 -86.41
C THR A 673 25.24 -38.79 -85.43
N TRP A 674 26.42 -38.31 -85.83
CA TRP A 674 27.25 -37.42 -85.02
C TRP A 674 26.89 -35.95 -85.26
N TYR A 675 26.88 -35.18 -84.17
CA TYR A 675 26.65 -33.73 -84.13
C TYR A 675 27.71 -33.10 -83.22
N TYR A 676 27.99 -31.80 -83.43
CA TYR A 676 28.84 -31.03 -82.53
C TYR A 676 28.08 -29.83 -81.96
N LEU A 677 27.98 -29.78 -80.64
CA LEU A 677 27.30 -28.73 -79.87
C LEU A 677 28.40 -27.81 -79.30
N ASP A 678 28.65 -26.67 -79.94
CA ASP A 678 29.87 -25.91 -79.69
C ASP A 678 29.89 -25.29 -78.28
N PRO A 679 30.80 -25.70 -77.38
CA PRO A 679 30.92 -25.14 -76.04
C PRO A 679 31.17 -23.62 -76.06
N LYS A 680 31.86 -23.09 -77.09
CA LYS A 680 32.21 -21.67 -77.20
C LYS A 680 31.01 -20.78 -77.50
N THR A 681 29.94 -21.34 -78.05
CA THR A 681 28.68 -20.64 -78.34
C THR A 681 27.57 -21.04 -77.37
N GLY A 682 27.92 -21.63 -76.22
CA GLY A 682 26.95 -22.06 -75.21
C GLY A 682 26.15 -23.30 -75.61
N GLY A 683 26.74 -24.18 -76.44
CA GLY A 683 26.14 -25.46 -76.83
C GLY A 683 25.28 -25.41 -78.09
N ALA A 684 25.38 -24.37 -78.91
CA ALA A 684 24.66 -24.31 -80.18
C ALA A 684 25.19 -25.37 -81.16
N MET A 685 24.27 -26.08 -81.81
CA MET A 685 24.59 -27.08 -82.82
C MET A 685 25.25 -26.42 -84.04
N VAL A 686 26.43 -26.92 -84.39
CA VAL A 686 27.17 -26.46 -85.55
C VAL A 686 26.51 -26.92 -86.86
N THR A 687 26.54 -26.03 -87.85
CA THR A 687 26.25 -26.35 -89.25
C THR A 687 27.34 -25.77 -90.15
N GLY A 688 27.49 -26.31 -91.37
CA GLY A 688 28.53 -25.84 -92.29
C GLY A 688 29.92 -26.35 -91.94
N THR A 689 30.97 -25.62 -92.30
CA THR A 689 32.36 -26.05 -92.13
C THR A 689 33.03 -25.24 -91.03
N VAL A 690 33.56 -25.92 -90.01
CA VAL A 690 34.19 -25.31 -88.83
C VAL A 690 35.47 -26.02 -88.44
N VAL A 691 36.31 -25.41 -87.59
CA VAL A 691 37.50 -26.06 -87.04
C VAL A 691 37.24 -26.52 -85.61
N ILE A 692 37.38 -27.81 -85.34
CA ILE A 692 37.23 -28.45 -84.02
C ILE A 692 38.52 -29.22 -83.73
N ASP A 693 39.13 -28.99 -82.56
CA ASP A 693 40.40 -29.64 -82.15
C ASP A 693 41.52 -29.62 -83.21
N GLY A 694 41.59 -28.53 -83.97
CA GLY A 694 42.60 -28.32 -85.02
C GLY A 694 42.30 -28.98 -86.37
N ARG A 695 41.13 -29.59 -86.54
CA ARG A 695 40.68 -30.22 -87.80
C ARG A 695 39.49 -29.50 -88.39
N GLN A 696 39.44 -29.42 -89.72
CA GLN A 696 38.30 -28.86 -90.45
C GLN A 696 37.23 -29.94 -90.60
N GLU A 697 36.09 -29.74 -89.95
CA GLU A 697 34.97 -30.68 -89.89
C GLU A 697 33.78 -30.10 -90.68
N ARG A 698 33.07 -30.95 -91.42
CA ARG A 698 31.89 -30.53 -92.21
C ARG A 698 30.60 -31.07 -91.62
N PHE A 699 29.59 -30.21 -91.51
CA PHE A 699 28.26 -30.54 -91.03
C PHE A 699 27.20 -30.09 -92.05
N SER A 700 26.14 -30.89 -92.20
CA SER A 700 24.99 -30.53 -93.04
C SER A 700 24.20 -29.34 -92.44
N SER A 701 23.20 -28.85 -93.16
CA SER A 701 22.25 -27.85 -92.64
C SER A 701 21.39 -28.38 -91.46
N SER A 702 21.31 -29.70 -91.30
CA SER A 702 20.67 -30.35 -90.13
C SER A 702 21.66 -30.62 -89.00
N GLY A 703 22.93 -30.24 -89.15
CA GLY A 703 24.01 -30.46 -88.17
C GLY A 703 24.62 -31.85 -88.18
N ALA A 704 24.24 -32.72 -89.12
CA ALA A 704 24.82 -34.05 -89.24
C ALA A 704 26.27 -33.97 -89.73
N TRP A 705 27.20 -34.59 -89.01
CA TRP A 705 28.61 -34.65 -89.39
C TRP A 705 28.81 -35.45 -90.68
N LEU A 706 29.58 -34.88 -91.61
CA LEU A 706 29.84 -35.42 -92.95
C LEU A 706 31.28 -35.90 -93.14
N GLY A 707 32.14 -35.74 -92.13
CA GLY A 707 33.57 -36.05 -92.17
C GLY A 707 34.48 -34.85 -92.40
#